data_AF-A0A545U3T3-F1
#
_entry.id   AF-A0A545U3T3-F1
#
_cell.length_a   1.000
_cell.length_b   1.000
_cell.length_c   1.000
_cell.angle_alpha   90.00
_cell.angle_beta   90.00
_cell.angle_gamma   90.00
#
_symmetry.space_group_name_H-M   'P 1'
#
loop_
_entity.id
_entity.type
_entity.pdbx_description
1 polymer ?
#
loop_
_entity_poly.entity_id
_entity_poly.type
_entity_poly.pdbx_seq_one_letter_code
_entity_poly.pdbx_strand_id
1 'polypeptide(L)'
;MASDFLGVSVTGLRISQQALRTSGHNIANADTPGFSRQRTLVTSAQGSFSGSGFIGNGANTVGIERITDQFVTDQLRLDTTLSSQLNAFNDNIRQLDTLLSDPATGLSEGLQSFFAALQNGTDDPTSIPARQLIVSEAQNLSNRFTTLYERLDTLNDGLNQQLSVAVTKVNALSSAIADLNRRISDAEGTGNNNLPNDLLDQRDEALRQLAELVNIQTFDEGGGKINVLVGSGQPLVIGNEARRIALVDGQQNTVNRDIAYRDPLGNQVITDLLDGGEIGGLIDFREQVLDPAFNDLGRIAIVLADAFNTQHRQGIDLNGSFGGPFFTDINGQNAALERVQGNGGNAPPADQVLSLEIVDAPVVSSSNYELSIEPGTNLFRVHRLSDGREVLSGLVPASLPATLEFEGMRLNLLAGTFQGGDRFLIQPTRYGARDIAAALVNPEDIAFGSPLLTDAAIGNTGSATISAGELLRLDDADGNPLPLFATPGEMRPPLLVRFTTATTYEVLDNTDPGKPVQLNPPIRNQQYIAGIENQLFSDDVGQTAIEANGVNLGLPAGRAAVRQASLNPAAPPAAAPAFGVTDFSAATNQFAFDVVVSNTLGGANDGTFTVTVNAPAIADNAALVAAINNDLTGTGVSAYIADNGTLALRLVTPGSGDITLQNYDNDPDGGANAAPAGQANSLLGFDIEGTSFTTVGDVDGLSGAGVAINGYPTEVVNITRTDPITGVTSTQSLVIPRNASAKQIANGLNNLTGVSANARNTIELSNLQVTRTAPLQLNLNGEDLLEYTVDSATLSPVLSTEVPDPAVDPVAFNDYVAERINANENLQTAGIYAISAVDSVTGRPQLRVFSTTGDDLQVALTAAAGETLDVSDGTGNPNVTLTGAGNSIESTIVVGGRLDVSLSDNFSFATLPPNSLIFGDSSAADFAVPAYLGIRAGISGTPQAGDTFTLDFNRDAALDNRNAIQLVGLEQAKTIGGVSSFADGYGKLVEEVGIRTNEVQINTEAAQQVLQQTTDLRNSISGVNLDEEAANLIRFEQIYAANARAISVARELFDRLINSF
;
A
#
# COMPACT_ATOMS: atom_id res chain seq x y z
N MET A 1 37.32 17.55 101.03
CA MET A 1 37.27 19.01 100.79
C MET A 1 38.39 19.50 99.87
N ALA A 2 39.66 19.58 100.28
CA ALA A 2 40.73 20.08 99.39
C ALA A 2 40.99 19.18 98.17
N SER A 3 40.96 17.85 98.33
CA SER A 3 41.11 16.87 97.23
C SER A 3 39.94 16.90 96.23
N ASP A 4 38.70 17.08 96.72
CA ASP A 4 37.49 17.08 95.88
C ASP A 4 37.37 18.36 95.04
N PHE A 5 37.69 19.52 95.63
CA PHE A 5 37.68 20.80 94.93
C PHE A 5 38.76 20.87 93.83
N LEU A 6 39.94 20.31 94.09
CA LEU A 6 41.02 20.17 93.09
C LEU A 6 40.62 19.22 91.97
N GLY A 7 39.95 18.10 92.28
CA GLY A 7 39.44 17.15 91.27
C GLY A 7 38.41 17.78 90.32
N VAL A 8 37.45 18.55 90.84
CA VAL A 8 36.45 19.28 90.03
C VAL A 8 37.10 20.37 89.17
N SER A 9 38.08 21.09 89.72
CA SER A 9 38.77 22.16 88.98
C SER A 9 39.69 21.60 87.87
N VAL A 10 40.33 20.44 88.10
CA VAL A 10 41.16 19.75 87.10
C VAL A 10 40.30 19.18 85.96
N THR A 11 39.14 18.59 86.29
CA THR A 11 38.20 18.09 85.29
C THR A 11 37.59 19.23 84.45
N GLY A 12 37.20 20.34 85.08
CA GLY A 12 36.75 21.56 84.39
C GLY A 12 37.81 22.18 83.47
N LEU A 13 39.08 22.17 83.89
CA LEU A 13 40.20 22.66 83.08
C LEU A 13 40.42 21.80 81.82
N ARG A 14 40.34 20.47 81.95
CA ARG A 14 40.43 19.54 80.80
C ARG A 14 39.29 19.72 79.81
N ILE A 15 38.05 19.85 80.30
CA ILE A 15 36.87 20.13 79.44
C ILE A 15 37.07 21.44 78.68
N SER A 16 37.52 22.50 79.37
CA SER A 16 37.72 23.81 78.73
C SER A 16 38.82 23.79 77.69
N GLN A 17 39.95 23.08 77.93
CA GLN A 17 40.99 22.89 76.90
C GLN A 17 40.46 22.14 75.67
N GLN A 18 39.66 21.10 75.89
CA GLN A 18 39.09 20.33 74.78
C GLN A 18 38.08 21.15 73.99
N ALA A 19 37.20 21.89 74.68
CA ALA A 19 36.23 22.77 74.06
C ALA A 19 36.89 23.91 73.27
N LEU A 20 37.99 24.50 73.77
CA LEU A 20 38.79 25.49 73.04
C LEU A 20 39.39 24.91 71.76
N ARG A 21 39.89 23.67 71.80
CA ARG A 21 40.41 22.98 70.60
C ARG A 21 39.30 22.69 69.60
N THR A 22 38.13 22.24 70.06
CA THR A 22 36.99 21.97 69.18
C THR A 22 36.50 23.25 68.50
N SER A 23 36.31 24.36 69.24
CA SER A 23 35.93 25.64 68.62
C SER A 23 37.02 26.19 67.69
N GLY A 24 38.30 26.06 68.05
CA GLY A 24 39.41 26.41 67.16
C GLY A 24 39.42 25.60 65.86
N HIS A 25 39.11 24.30 65.95
CA HIS A 25 38.98 23.41 64.78
C HIS A 25 37.78 23.79 63.91
N ASN A 26 36.64 24.11 64.50
CA ASN A 26 35.47 24.60 63.77
C ASN A 26 35.78 25.89 63.01
N ILE A 27 36.39 26.88 63.67
CA ILE A 27 36.76 28.16 63.04
C ILE A 27 37.74 27.93 61.89
N ALA A 28 38.74 27.08 62.06
CA ALA A 28 39.75 26.80 61.03
C ALA A 28 39.18 26.09 59.79
N ASN A 29 38.06 25.38 59.94
CA ASN A 29 37.41 24.61 58.86
C ASN A 29 36.05 25.18 58.44
N ALA A 30 35.71 26.41 58.84
CA ALA A 30 34.42 27.02 58.54
C ALA A 30 34.14 27.10 57.02
N ASP A 31 35.19 27.32 56.22
CA ASP A 31 35.12 27.42 54.77
C ASP A 31 35.44 26.09 54.05
N THR A 32 35.68 25.00 54.78
CA THR A 32 35.97 23.68 54.19
C THR A 32 34.66 23.04 53.71
N PRO A 33 34.50 22.71 52.40
CA PRO A 33 33.30 22.06 51.89
C PRO A 33 33.00 20.75 52.62
N GLY A 34 31.73 20.49 52.91
CA GLY A 34 31.29 19.29 53.62
C GLY A 34 31.63 19.24 55.11
N PHE A 35 32.42 20.18 55.65
CA PHE A 35 32.73 20.22 57.08
C PHE A 35 31.45 20.45 57.90
N SER A 36 31.34 19.73 59.01
CA SER A 36 30.21 19.86 59.92
C SER A 36 30.72 20.27 61.31
N ARG A 37 30.03 21.25 61.91
CA ARG A 37 30.34 21.79 63.23
C ARG A 37 30.43 20.67 64.26
N GLN A 38 31.51 20.68 65.03
CA GLN A 38 31.76 19.70 66.07
C GLN A 38 31.49 20.30 67.45
N ARG A 39 31.00 19.48 68.39
CA ARG A 39 30.84 19.88 69.80
C ARG A 39 31.45 18.87 70.75
N THR A 40 32.00 19.39 71.86
CA THR A 40 32.53 18.56 72.93
C THR A 40 31.38 18.00 73.77
N LEU A 41 31.24 16.66 73.83
CA LEU A 41 30.24 15.99 74.64
C LEU A 41 30.74 15.86 76.09
N VAL A 42 30.01 16.48 77.02
CA VAL A 42 30.37 16.51 78.45
C VAL A 42 29.33 15.77 79.27
N THR A 43 29.75 14.86 80.13
CA THR A 43 28.87 14.16 81.09
C THR A 43 29.33 14.39 82.52
N SER A 44 28.39 14.35 83.48
CA SER A 44 28.74 14.43 84.89
C SER A 44 29.51 13.18 85.33
N ALA A 45 30.65 13.35 86.00
CA ALA A 45 31.33 12.24 86.65
C ALA A 45 30.46 11.74 87.82
N GLN A 46 30.18 10.44 87.89
CA GLN A 46 29.35 9.87 88.97
C GLN A 46 29.88 10.27 90.34
N GLY A 47 29.00 10.82 91.18
CA GLY A 47 29.38 11.29 92.51
C GLY A 47 29.78 10.17 93.44
N SER A 48 30.78 10.40 94.29
CA SER A 48 31.17 9.43 95.31
C SER A 48 30.23 9.53 96.51
N PHE A 49 29.75 8.38 97.01
CA PHE A 49 28.89 8.36 98.19
C PHE A 49 29.73 8.58 99.45
N SER A 50 29.48 9.69 100.14
CA SER A 50 29.97 9.94 101.49
C SER A 50 28.78 9.81 102.46
N GLY A 51 29.00 9.44 103.73
CA GLY A 51 27.94 9.17 104.72
C GLY A 51 26.94 10.31 105.01
N SER A 52 26.99 11.41 104.26
CA SER A 52 26.09 12.58 104.31
C SER A 52 25.40 12.88 102.96
N GLY A 53 25.66 12.11 101.89
CA GLY A 53 25.11 12.32 100.54
C GLY A 53 26.10 12.03 99.41
N PHE A 54 25.65 12.14 98.15
CA PHE A 54 26.52 12.05 96.97
C PHE A 54 27.26 13.36 96.77
N ILE A 55 28.60 13.31 96.71
CA ILE A 55 29.45 14.45 96.37
C ILE A 55 29.82 14.33 94.89
N GLY A 56 29.55 15.36 94.09
CA GLY A 56 29.85 15.36 92.65
C GLY A 56 31.35 15.39 92.37
N ASN A 57 31.82 14.55 91.44
CA ASN A 57 33.23 14.40 91.08
C ASN A 57 33.65 15.26 89.87
N GLY A 58 32.85 16.28 89.53
CA GLY A 58 33.05 17.11 88.35
C GLY A 58 32.40 16.53 87.11
N ALA A 59 33.00 16.77 85.95
CA ALA A 59 32.49 16.31 84.66
C ALA A 59 33.62 15.75 83.79
N ASN A 60 33.32 14.80 82.92
CA ASN A 60 34.29 14.22 81.99
C ASN A 60 33.85 14.48 80.56
N THR A 61 34.82 14.67 79.67
CA THR A 61 34.58 14.64 78.23
C THR A 61 34.40 13.17 77.81
N VAL A 62 33.28 12.86 77.17
CA VAL A 62 33.01 11.53 76.61
C VAL A 62 33.60 11.42 75.21
N GLY A 63 33.52 12.48 74.42
CA GLY A 63 34.05 12.53 73.05
C GLY A 63 33.79 13.87 72.38
N ILE A 64 34.12 13.94 71.09
CA ILE A 64 33.72 15.04 70.20
C ILE A 64 32.73 14.44 69.21
N GLU A 65 31.55 15.03 69.08
CA GLU A 65 30.55 14.59 68.11
C GLU A 65 30.31 15.67 67.08
N ARG A 66 30.02 15.22 65.86
CA ARG A 66 29.60 16.06 64.75
C ARG A 66 28.12 16.43 64.89
N ILE A 67 27.75 17.68 64.60
CA ILE A 67 26.35 18.12 64.52
C ILE A 67 25.88 17.90 63.08
N THR A 68 25.07 16.87 62.85
CA THR A 68 24.48 16.57 61.54
C THR A 68 23.04 16.09 61.67
N ASP A 69 22.25 16.36 60.63
CA ASP A 69 20.94 15.74 60.41
C ASP A 69 21.01 14.82 59.19
N GLN A 70 20.73 13.53 59.40
CA GLN A 70 20.84 12.52 58.34
C GLN A 70 19.79 12.73 57.25
N PHE A 71 18.56 13.11 57.62
CA PHE A 71 17.49 13.34 56.65
C PHE A 71 17.84 14.51 55.72
N VAL A 72 18.36 15.60 56.27
CA VAL A 72 18.81 16.75 55.47
C VAL A 72 20.00 16.38 54.58
N THR A 73 20.91 15.53 55.06
CA THR A 73 22.06 15.05 54.27
C THR A 73 21.61 14.16 53.11
N ASP A 74 20.63 13.28 53.34
CA ASP A 74 20.05 12.41 52.32
C ASP A 74 19.28 13.24 51.27
N GLN A 75 18.46 14.19 51.72
CA GLN A 75 17.72 15.11 50.84
C GLN A 75 18.69 15.97 50.00
N LEU A 76 19.78 16.47 50.60
CA LEU A 76 20.78 17.25 49.88
C LEU A 76 21.38 16.45 48.72
N ARG A 77 21.64 15.15 48.90
CA ARG A 77 22.13 14.28 47.82
C ARG A 77 21.10 14.11 46.71
N LEU A 78 19.83 13.85 47.05
CA LEU A 78 18.75 13.72 46.07
C LEU A 78 18.57 15.00 45.24
N ASP A 79 18.55 16.16 45.89
CA ASP A 79 18.41 17.46 45.21
C ASP A 79 19.66 17.77 44.34
N THR A 80 20.85 17.34 44.79
CA THR A 80 22.09 17.47 44.02
C THR A 80 22.04 16.64 42.75
N THR A 81 21.58 15.39 42.85
CA THR A 81 21.42 14.47 41.70
C THR A 81 20.43 15.01 40.69
N LEU A 82 19.25 15.48 41.12
CA LEU A 82 18.24 16.04 40.23
C LEU A 82 18.71 17.34 39.56
N SER A 83 19.30 18.26 40.33
CA SER A 83 19.82 19.51 39.77
C SER A 83 20.92 19.23 38.74
N SER A 84 21.81 18.28 39.00
CA SER A 84 22.91 17.96 38.08
C SER A 84 22.43 17.29 36.80
N GLN A 85 21.41 16.43 36.88
CA GLN A 85 20.73 15.84 35.72
C GLN A 85 20.13 16.91 34.80
N LEU A 86 19.30 17.78 35.37
CA LEU A 86 18.63 18.83 34.61
C LEU A 86 19.61 19.88 34.07
N ASN A 87 20.69 20.18 34.80
CA ASN A 87 21.77 21.03 34.29
C ASN A 87 22.45 20.41 33.06
N ALA A 88 22.87 19.14 33.15
CA ALA A 88 23.52 18.45 32.04
C ALA A 88 22.62 18.34 30.81
N PHE A 89 21.32 18.06 31.01
CA PHE A 89 20.34 18.06 29.92
C PHE A 89 20.22 19.47 29.31
N ASN A 90 20.02 20.50 30.13
CA ASN A 90 19.83 21.89 29.70
C ASN A 90 21.01 22.41 28.87
N ASP A 91 22.24 22.13 29.30
CA ASP A 91 23.45 22.60 28.62
C ASP A 91 23.59 22.01 27.22
N ASN A 92 23.15 20.77 27.01
CA ASN A 92 23.23 20.10 25.72
C ASN A 92 22.03 20.44 24.82
N ILE A 93 20.80 20.52 25.36
CA ILE A 93 19.63 20.89 24.54
C ILE A 93 19.71 22.33 24.04
N ARG A 94 20.27 23.28 24.82
CA ARG A 94 20.47 24.66 24.35
C ARG A 94 21.44 24.76 23.18
N GLN A 95 22.44 23.88 23.11
CA GLN A 95 23.35 23.81 21.96
C GLN A 95 22.60 23.35 20.71
N LEU A 96 21.74 22.34 20.86
CA LEU A 96 20.89 21.86 19.77
C LEU A 96 19.85 22.90 19.33
N ASP A 97 19.16 23.55 20.26
CA ASP A 97 18.19 24.61 19.98
C ASP A 97 18.85 25.78 19.20
N THR A 98 20.03 26.23 19.65
CA THR A 98 20.79 27.27 18.94
C THR A 98 21.17 26.82 17.53
N LEU A 99 21.60 25.56 17.36
CA LEU A 99 21.97 25.00 16.06
C LEU A 99 20.80 24.98 15.07
N LEU A 100 19.62 24.57 15.53
CA LEU A 100 18.43 24.43 14.69
C LEU A 100 17.72 25.77 14.44
N SER A 101 17.79 26.70 15.39
CA SER A 101 17.13 28.02 15.30
C SER A 101 17.94 29.08 14.55
N ASP A 102 19.22 28.85 14.25
CA ASP A 102 20.08 29.81 13.53
C ASP A 102 19.67 29.90 12.04
N PRO A 103 19.27 31.08 11.53
CA PRO A 103 18.85 31.25 10.14
C PRO A 103 19.95 30.94 9.11
N ALA A 104 21.22 31.16 9.47
CA ALA A 104 22.36 30.94 8.56
C ALA A 104 22.69 29.46 8.38
N THR A 105 22.39 28.63 9.40
CA THR A 105 22.67 27.19 9.37
C THR A 105 21.41 26.35 9.27
N GLY A 106 20.26 26.95 9.49
CA GLY A 106 18.95 26.32 9.39
C GLY A 106 18.54 26.01 7.95
N LEU A 107 17.58 25.10 7.85
CA LEU A 107 17.13 24.53 6.58
C LEU A 107 16.12 25.43 5.85
N SER A 108 15.35 26.25 6.57
CA SER A 108 14.24 27.04 6.02
C SER A 108 14.65 27.97 4.88
N GLU A 109 15.74 28.73 5.03
CA GLU A 109 16.23 29.63 3.99
C GLU A 109 16.77 28.87 2.77
N GLY A 110 17.40 27.70 3.00
CA GLY A 110 17.90 26.83 1.94
C GLY A 110 16.75 26.28 1.08
N LEU A 111 15.69 25.78 1.72
CA LEU A 111 14.48 25.33 1.02
C LEU A 111 13.85 26.47 0.22
N GLN A 112 13.67 27.64 0.85
CA GLN A 112 13.09 28.81 0.19
C GLN A 112 13.90 29.24 -1.04
N SER A 113 15.23 29.26 -0.94
CA SER A 113 16.12 29.65 -2.03
C SER A 113 16.07 28.65 -3.19
N PHE A 114 16.04 27.35 -2.88
CA PHE A 114 15.92 26.29 -3.87
C PHE A 114 14.59 26.36 -4.65
N PHE A 115 13.45 26.48 -3.95
CA PHE A 115 12.16 26.60 -4.61
C PHE A 115 11.99 27.92 -5.38
N ALA A 116 12.56 29.03 -4.87
CA ALA A 116 12.60 30.28 -5.62
C ALA A 116 13.42 30.16 -6.92
N ALA A 117 14.56 29.46 -6.90
CA ALA A 117 15.33 29.17 -8.10
C ALA A 117 14.53 28.30 -9.09
N LEU A 118 13.78 27.32 -8.58
CA LEU A 118 12.92 26.45 -9.40
C LEU A 118 11.77 27.23 -10.06
N GLN A 119 11.14 28.15 -9.33
CA GLN A 119 10.14 29.07 -9.89
C GLN A 119 10.73 29.92 -11.02
N ASN A 120 11.93 30.47 -10.83
CA ASN A 120 12.62 31.23 -11.88
C ASN A 120 12.90 30.39 -13.13
N GLY A 121 13.27 29.11 -12.97
CA GLY A 121 13.44 28.19 -14.09
C GLY A 121 12.13 27.81 -14.78
N THR A 122 11.01 27.81 -14.05
CA THR A 122 9.67 27.56 -14.60
C THR A 122 9.20 28.71 -15.49
N ASP A 123 9.59 29.95 -15.18
CA ASP A 123 9.24 31.15 -15.95
C ASP A 123 10.00 31.23 -17.29
N ASP A 124 11.22 30.70 -17.37
CA ASP A 124 12.00 30.53 -18.61
C ASP A 124 12.67 29.15 -18.67
N PRO A 125 11.93 28.11 -19.13
CA PRO A 125 12.41 26.74 -19.20
C PRO A 125 13.58 26.52 -20.16
N THR A 126 13.86 27.47 -21.05
CA THR A 126 14.98 27.35 -22.01
C THR A 126 16.29 27.95 -21.47
N SER A 127 16.23 28.67 -20.35
CA SER A 127 17.37 29.38 -19.78
C SER A 127 18.35 28.46 -19.06
N ILE A 128 19.47 28.14 -19.73
CA ILE A 128 20.60 27.43 -19.10
C ILE A 128 21.10 28.13 -17.82
N PRO A 129 21.22 29.48 -17.75
CA PRO A 129 21.57 30.15 -16.51
C PRO A 129 20.57 29.91 -15.35
N ALA A 130 19.26 29.89 -15.63
CA ALA A 130 18.25 29.63 -14.60
C ALA A 130 18.34 28.17 -14.10
N ARG A 131 18.51 27.22 -15.01
CA ARG A 131 18.75 25.80 -14.70
C ARG A 131 20.04 25.58 -13.91
N GLN A 132 21.12 26.29 -14.24
CA GLN A 132 22.38 26.24 -13.48
C GLN A 132 22.22 26.77 -12.06
N LEU A 133 21.40 27.81 -11.87
CA LEU A 133 21.08 28.32 -10.53
C LEU A 133 20.35 27.24 -9.71
N ILE A 134 19.39 26.52 -10.29
CA ILE A 134 18.68 25.43 -9.62
C ILE A 134 19.64 24.32 -9.17
N VAL A 135 20.56 23.88 -10.05
CA VAL A 135 21.59 22.89 -9.68
C VAL A 135 22.44 23.40 -8.51
N SER A 136 22.83 24.67 -8.56
CA SER A 136 23.66 25.29 -7.50
C SER A 136 22.91 25.36 -6.16
N GLU A 137 21.63 25.72 -6.18
CA GLU A 137 20.80 25.75 -4.96
C GLU A 137 20.47 24.35 -4.45
N ALA A 138 20.31 23.36 -5.31
CA ALA A 138 20.17 21.96 -4.91
C ALA A 138 21.43 21.47 -4.17
N GLN A 139 22.62 21.79 -4.69
CA GLN A 139 23.90 21.48 -4.04
C GLN A 139 24.04 22.20 -2.70
N ASN A 140 23.70 23.49 -2.63
CA ASN A 140 23.71 24.26 -1.39
C ASN A 140 22.76 23.65 -0.35
N LEU A 141 21.56 23.25 -0.77
CA LEU A 141 20.57 22.62 0.09
C LEU A 141 21.07 21.28 0.64
N SER A 142 21.60 20.40 -0.22
CA SER A 142 22.22 19.14 0.21
C SER A 142 23.36 19.37 1.21
N ASN A 143 24.26 20.32 0.93
CA ASN A 143 25.36 20.66 1.84
C ASN A 143 24.87 21.16 3.21
N ARG A 144 23.75 21.90 3.26
CA ARG A 144 23.14 22.33 4.52
C ARG A 144 22.61 21.13 5.33
N PHE A 145 21.95 20.16 4.69
CA PHE A 145 21.55 18.91 5.35
C PHE A 145 22.76 18.15 5.93
N THR A 146 23.81 17.95 5.14
CA THR A 146 25.03 17.27 5.58
C THR A 146 25.69 18.03 6.73
N THR A 147 25.80 19.35 6.64
CA THR A 147 26.38 20.19 7.70
C THR A 147 25.60 20.10 9.01
N LEU A 148 24.25 20.10 8.94
CA LEU A 148 23.42 19.93 10.13
C LEU A 148 23.63 18.55 10.74
N TYR A 149 23.63 17.49 9.92
CA TYR A 149 23.93 16.13 10.39
C TYR A 149 25.31 16.04 11.07
N GLU A 150 26.37 16.55 10.45
CA GLU A 150 27.73 16.55 11.00
C GLU A 150 27.82 17.30 12.34
N ARG A 151 27.04 18.36 12.52
CA ARG A 151 26.98 19.10 13.78
C ARG A 151 26.24 18.33 14.86
N LEU A 152 25.15 17.63 14.52
CA LEU A 152 24.49 16.69 15.45
C LEU A 152 25.44 15.55 15.85
N ASP A 153 26.23 15.05 14.90
CA ASP A 153 27.22 13.99 15.16
C ASP A 153 28.34 14.47 16.08
N THR A 154 28.83 15.70 15.86
CA THR A 154 29.78 16.36 16.75
C THR A 154 29.21 16.53 18.17
N LEU A 155 27.91 16.85 18.30
CA LEU A 155 27.24 16.89 19.61
C LEU A 155 27.20 15.49 20.25
N ASN A 156 26.89 14.44 19.48
CA ASN A 156 26.88 13.06 20.00
C ASN A 156 28.26 12.61 20.48
N ASP A 157 29.32 12.94 19.73
CA ASP A 157 30.70 12.71 20.13
C ASP A 157 31.09 13.48 21.39
N GLY A 158 30.63 14.73 21.50
CA GLY A 158 30.74 15.53 22.72
C GLY A 158 30.12 14.83 23.93
N LEU A 159 28.90 14.29 23.79
CA LEU A 159 28.24 13.50 24.84
C LEU A 159 29.06 12.24 25.21
N ASN A 160 29.57 11.51 24.22
CA ASN A 160 30.42 10.33 24.46
C ASN A 160 31.68 10.68 25.27
N GLN A 161 32.30 11.83 25.00
CA GLN A 161 33.45 12.33 25.76
C GLN A 161 33.05 12.75 27.19
N GLN A 162 31.92 13.44 27.35
CA GLN A 162 31.40 13.84 28.67
C GLN A 162 31.09 12.60 29.53
N LEU A 163 30.41 11.59 28.97
CA LEU A 163 30.16 10.30 29.65
C LEU A 163 31.48 9.62 30.07
N SER A 164 32.50 9.62 29.20
CA SER A 164 33.81 9.05 29.51
C SER A 164 34.48 9.73 30.71
N VAL A 165 34.42 11.06 30.76
CA VAL A 165 34.93 11.85 31.87
C VAL A 165 34.13 11.59 33.14
N ALA A 166 32.80 11.58 33.07
CA ALA A 166 31.91 11.31 34.20
C ALA A 166 32.17 9.92 34.80
N VAL A 167 32.26 8.87 33.98
CA VAL A 167 32.59 7.50 34.42
C VAL A 167 33.97 7.41 35.08
N THR A 168 34.96 8.17 34.57
CA THR A 168 36.28 8.26 35.19
C THR A 168 36.20 8.87 36.60
N LYS A 169 35.41 9.95 36.77
CA LYS A 169 35.17 10.57 38.08
C LYS A 169 34.42 9.63 39.03
N VAL A 170 33.38 8.92 38.56
CA VAL A 170 32.64 7.92 39.34
C VAL A 170 33.57 6.84 39.89
N ASN A 171 34.47 6.31 39.07
CA ASN A 171 35.43 5.29 39.49
C ASN A 171 36.44 5.84 40.53
N ALA A 172 36.88 7.08 40.37
CA ALA A 172 37.78 7.73 41.31
C ALA A 172 37.11 7.98 42.68
N LEU A 173 35.88 8.49 42.68
CA LEU A 173 35.09 8.74 43.89
C LEU A 173 34.72 7.43 44.60
N SER A 174 34.29 6.40 43.88
CA SER A 174 34.04 5.07 44.45
C SER A 174 35.29 4.51 45.15
N SER A 175 36.48 4.67 44.54
CA SER A 175 37.75 4.26 45.16
C SER A 175 38.09 5.08 46.40
N ALA A 176 37.83 6.39 46.39
CA ALA A 176 38.06 7.27 47.53
C ALA A 176 37.13 6.93 48.71
N ILE A 177 35.85 6.65 48.44
CA ILE A 177 34.87 6.22 49.46
C ILE A 177 35.28 4.89 50.08
N ALA A 178 35.72 3.91 49.28
CA ALA A 178 36.21 2.63 49.80
C ALA A 178 37.46 2.78 50.70
N ASP A 179 38.37 3.70 50.36
CA ASP A 179 39.54 4.02 51.20
C ASP A 179 39.12 4.73 52.50
N LEU A 180 38.18 5.67 52.41
CA LEU A 180 37.60 6.35 53.58
C LEU A 180 36.90 5.36 54.51
N ASN A 181 36.12 4.42 53.99
CA ASN A 181 35.49 3.35 54.78
C ASN A 181 36.54 2.52 55.53
N ARG A 182 37.67 2.18 54.89
CA ARG A 182 38.77 1.48 55.55
C ARG A 182 39.35 2.31 56.71
N ARG A 183 39.67 3.58 56.45
CA ARG A 183 40.25 4.50 57.44
C ARG A 183 39.30 4.79 58.61
N ILE A 184 38.01 4.92 58.33
CA ILE A 184 36.96 5.10 59.35
C ILE A 184 36.86 3.85 60.21
N SER A 185 36.78 2.67 59.58
CA SER A 185 36.68 1.39 60.29
C SER A 185 37.91 1.12 61.17
N ASP A 186 39.12 1.41 60.68
CA ASP A 186 40.37 1.29 61.45
C ASP A 186 40.41 2.27 62.65
N ALA A 187 39.92 3.50 62.45
CA ALA A 187 39.85 4.51 63.51
C ALA A 187 38.78 4.18 64.57
N GLU A 188 37.62 3.66 64.17
CA GLU A 188 36.58 3.19 65.10
C GLU A 188 37.03 1.95 65.89
N GLY A 189 37.77 1.03 65.25
CA GLY A 189 38.30 -0.18 65.90
C GLY A 189 39.42 0.09 66.92
N THR A 190 40.11 1.23 66.81
CA THR A 190 41.21 1.63 67.73
C THR A 190 40.83 2.75 68.69
N GLY A 191 39.77 3.52 68.37
CA GLY A 191 39.25 4.57 69.21
C GLY A 191 38.38 4.00 70.33
N ASN A 192 38.67 4.33 71.59
CA ASN A 192 37.81 4.03 72.74
C ASN A 192 36.46 4.78 72.64
N ASN A 193 35.58 4.36 71.70
CA ASN A 193 34.29 4.98 71.35
C ASN A 193 34.36 6.44 70.83
N ASN A 194 35.47 6.86 70.21
CA ASN A 194 35.58 8.19 69.57
C ASN A 194 35.44 8.05 68.05
N LEU A 195 34.45 8.75 67.47
CA LEU A 195 34.19 8.77 66.04
C LEU A 195 35.21 9.65 65.29
N PRO A 196 35.73 9.23 64.12
CA PRO A 196 36.63 10.03 63.29
C PRO A 196 35.85 11.06 62.44
N ASN A 197 35.35 12.12 63.08
CA ASN A 197 34.43 13.10 62.47
C ASN A 197 34.91 13.69 61.12
N ASP A 198 36.18 14.08 61.02
CA ASP A 198 36.71 14.67 59.77
C ASP A 198 36.72 13.66 58.60
N LEU A 199 36.91 12.36 58.87
CA LEU A 199 36.82 11.32 57.85
C LEU A 199 35.38 11.06 57.41
N LEU A 200 34.44 11.16 58.35
CA LEU A 200 33.01 11.08 58.06
C LEU A 200 32.57 12.25 57.17
N ASP A 201 33.06 13.48 57.45
CA ASP A 201 32.81 14.65 56.59
C ASP A 201 33.40 14.47 55.19
N GLN A 202 34.63 13.97 55.08
CA GLN A 202 35.26 13.67 53.78
C GLN A 202 34.47 12.63 52.99
N ARG A 203 33.90 11.61 53.66
CA ARG A 203 33.06 10.59 53.02
C ARG A 203 31.74 11.17 52.55
N ASP A 204 31.07 11.97 53.39
CA ASP A 204 29.79 12.56 53.04
C ASP A 204 29.92 13.55 51.88
N GLU A 205 31.02 14.31 51.81
CA GLU A 205 31.33 15.17 50.66
C GLU A 205 31.66 14.33 49.40
N ALA A 206 32.42 13.24 49.52
CA ALA A 206 32.67 12.36 48.39
C ALA A 206 31.39 11.69 47.86
N LEU A 207 30.45 11.34 48.75
CA LEU A 207 29.12 10.84 48.40
C LEU A 207 28.29 11.92 47.70
N ARG A 208 28.34 13.18 48.17
CA ARG A 208 27.66 14.32 47.52
C ARG A 208 28.21 14.57 46.11
N GLN A 209 29.53 14.55 45.94
CA GLN A 209 30.19 14.67 44.62
C GLN A 209 29.86 13.49 43.70
N LEU A 210 29.72 12.28 44.25
CA LEU A 210 29.30 11.13 43.46
C LEU A 210 27.83 11.28 43.02
N ALA A 211 26.97 11.83 43.89
CA ALA A 211 25.59 12.15 43.61
C ALA A 211 25.41 13.22 42.51
N GLU A 212 26.40 14.11 42.28
CA GLU A 212 26.42 15.03 41.13
C GLU A 212 26.51 14.27 39.79
N LEU A 213 27.16 13.10 39.78
CA LEU A 213 27.45 12.35 38.56
C LEU A 213 26.39 11.29 38.24
N VAL A 214 25.86 10.63 39.27
CA VAL A 214 24.90 9.53 39.13
C VAL A 214 24.04 9.43 40.39
N ASN A 215 22.80 8.97 40.25
CA ASN A 215 21.98 8.64 41.41
C ASN A 215 22.61 7.50 42.22
N ILE A 216 22.69 7.67 43.54
CA ILE A 216 23.29 6.69 44.45
C ILE A 216 22.36 6.32 45.59
N GLN A 217 22.41 5.05 45.98
CA GLN A 217 21.77 4.54 47.19
C GLN A 217 22.84 4.08 48.17
N THR A 218 22.73 4.51 49.42
CA THR A 218 23.71 4.21 50.47
C THR A 218 23.10 3.34 51.55
N PHE A 219 23.80 2.28 51.98
CA PHE A 219 23.40 1.42 53.09
C PHE A 219 24.53 1.28 54.10
N ASP A 220 24.24 1.44 55.38
CA ASP A 220 25.20 1.21 56.46
C ASP A 220 25.33 -0.31 56.72
N GLU A 221 26.55 -0.83 56.63
CA GLU A 221 26.88 -2.24 56.90
C GLU A 221 27.27 -2.45 58.39
N GLY A 222 27.45 -1.36 59.14
CA GLY A 222 27.96 -1.36 60.50
C GLY A 222 29.51 -1.32 60.57
N GLY A 223 30.04 -0.94 61.73
CA GLY A 223 31.48 -0.82 61.96
C GLY A 223 32.16 0.26 61.12
N GLY A 224 31.42 1.34 60.83
CA GLY A 224 31.91 2.53 60.14
C GLY A 224 31.90 2.44 58.62
N LYS A 225 31.33 1.37 58.04
CA LYS A 225 31.38 1.07 56.59
C LYS A 225 30.04 1.31 55.92
N ILE A 226 30.06 1.91 54.73
CA ILE A 226 28.87 2.16 53.91
C ILE A 226 29.02 1.49 52.54
N ASN A 227 27.95 0.83 52.10
CA ASN A 227 27.80 0.31 50.76
C ASN A 227 27.11 1.34 49.87
N VAL A 228 27.60 1.49 48.64
CA VAL A 228 27.07 2.43 47.65
C VAL A 228 26.62 1.64 46.43
N LEU A 229 25.36 1.81 46.04
CA LEU A 229 24.75 1.17 44.88
C LEU A 229 24.30 2.23 43.87
N VAL A 230 24.27 1.86 42.60
CA VAL A 230 23.73 2.67 41.49
C VAL A 230 22.70 1.89 40.70
N GLY A 231 21.87 2.62 39.97
CA GLY A 231 20.82 2.08 39.10
C GLY A 231 19.90 1.09 39.82
N SER A 232 19.68 -0.07 39.23
CA SER A 232 18.80 -1.11 39.79
C SER A 232 19.42 -1.93 40.94
N GLY A 233 20.55 -1.49 41.50
CA GLY A 233 21.18 -2.11 42.68
C GLY A 233 22.60 -2.63 42.45
N GLN A 234 23.31 -2.17 41.41
CA GLN A 234 24.70 -2.56 41.18
C GLN A 234 25.62 -1.88 42.21
N PRO A 235 26.44 -2.64 42.97
CA PRO A 235 27.27 -2.07 44.01
C PRO A 235 28.54 -1.42 43.44
N LEU A 236 28.72 -0.12 43.65
CA LEU A 236 29.98 0.57 43.35
C LEU A 236 30.98 0.49 44.51
N VAL A 237 30.50 0.42 45.75
CA VAL A 237 31.33 0.24 46.95
C VAL A 237 30.70 -0.81 47.85
N ILE A 238 31.50 -1.81 48.22
CA ILE A 238 31.13 -2.84 49.20
C ILE A 238 32.17 -2.83 50.32
N GLY A 239 31.81 -2.31 51.48
CA GLY A 239 32.69 -2.13 52.62
C GLY A 239 33.95 -1.34 52.25
N ASN A 240 35.06 -2.05 52.04
CA ASN A 240 36.37 -1.47 51.75
C ASN A 240 36.83 -1.68 50.29
N GLU A 241 35.98 -2.27 49.45
CA GLU A 241 36.25 -2.56 48.05
C GLU A 241 35.43 -1.66 47.13
N ALA A 242 36.06 -1.09 46.11
CA ALA A 242 35.40 -0.35 45.05
C ALA A 242 35.31 -1.20 43.77
N ARG A 243 34.12 -1.21 43.17
CA ARG A 243 33.85 -1.76 41.84
C ARG A 243 33.94 -0.65 40.81
N ARG A 244 34.04 -1.03 39.53
CA ARG A 244 34.23 -0.07 38.44
C ARG A 244 33.20 -0.25 37.36
N ILE A 245 32.78 0.88 36.81
CA ILE A 245 32.04 0.96 35.56
C ILE A 245 32.99 1.37 34.43
N ALA A 246 32.67 1.06 33.19
CA ALA A 246 33.47 1.42 32.03
C ALA A 246 32.59 1.71 30.82
N LEU A 247 33.04 2.63 29.96
CA LEU A 247 32.43 2.79 28.65
C LEU A 247 32.85 1.65 27.73
N VAL A 248 31.88 0.97 27.16
CA VAL A 248 32.05 -0.03 26.10
C VAL A 248 31.38 0.46 24.82
N ASP A 249 31.66 -0.19 23.70
CA ASP A 249 30.91 0.08 22.46
C ASP A 249 29.44 -0.29 22.68
N GLY A 250 28.52 0.51 22.15
CA GLY A 250 27.10 0.29 22.32
C GLY A 250 26.66 -1.06 21.76
N GLN A 251 25.88 -1.82 22.53
CA GLN A 251 25.38 -3.12 22.10
C GLN A 251 24.29 -2.97 21.03
N GLN A 252 23.38 -2.01 21.20
CA GLN A 252 22.29 -1.77 20.23
C GLN A 252 22.71 -0.87 19.07
N ASN A 253 23.57 0.11 19.34
CA ASN A 253 24.08 1.06 18.34
C ASN A 253 25.58 1.27 18.55
N THR A 254 26.37 0.85 17.57
CA THR A 254 27.84 0.90 17.66
C THR A 254 28.42 2.32 17.63
N VAL A 255 27.64 3.31 17.19
CA VAL A 255 28.01 4.73 17.19
C VAL A 255 27.92 5.33 18.61
N ASN A 256 27.07 4.75 19.46
CA ASN A 256 26.90 5.20 20.84
C ASN A 256 27.81 4.42 21.79
N ARG A 257 28.10 5.00 22.95
CA ARG A 257 28.84 4.35 24.03
C ARG A 257 27.88 3.90 25.13
N ASP A 258 28.01 2.65 25.52
CA ASP A 258 27.28 2.06 26.65
C ASP A 258 28.12 2.09 27.93
N ILE A 259 27.45 2.17 29.08
CA ILE A 259 28.08 2.04 30.39
C ILE A 259 27.89 0.60 30.86
N ALA A 260 29.00 -0.10 31.06
CA ALA A 260 29.01 -1.45 31.59
C ALA A 260 29.60 -1.51 33.00
N TYR A 261 28.92 -2.23 33.88
CA TYR A 261 29.42 -2.65 35.18
C TYR A 261 30.41 -3.81 35.00
N ARG A 262 31.62 -3.68 35.56
CA ARG A 262 32.64 -4.72 35.49
C ARG A 262 32.57 -5.64 36.70
N ASP A 263 32.13 -6.88 36.49
CA ASP A 263 32.16 -7.94 37.47
C ASP A 263 33.26 -8.98 37.15
N PRO A 264 33.80 -9.75 38.12
CA PRO A 264 34.76 -10.82 37.83
C PRO A 264 34.21 -11.92 36.92
N LEU A 265 32.88 -12.02 36.78
CA LEU A 265 32.19 -12.97 35.91
C LEU A 265 31.94 -12.44 34.49
N GLY A 266 32.11 -11.14 34.24
CA GLY A 266 31.88 -10.49 32.94
C GLY A 266 31.48 -9.02 33.04
N ASN A 267 31.41 -8.34 31.89
CA ASN A 267 30.85 -6.99 31.80
C ASN A 267 29.33 -7.10 31.60
N GLN A 268 28.56 -6.34 32.39
CA GLN A 268 27.11 -6.22 32.23
C GLN A 268 26.78 -4.79 31.82
N VAL A 269 26.11 -4.59 30.67
CA VAL A 269 25.63 -3.26 30.27
C VAL A 269 24.49 -2.82 31.18
N ILE A 270 24.58 -1.58 31.67
CA ILE A 270 23.66 -0.99 32.63
C ILE A 270 23.22 0.43 32.23
N THR A 271 23.48 0.87 30.98
CA THR A 271 23.15 2.22 30.49
C THR A 271 21.71 2.62 30.85
N ASP A 272 20.74 1.82 30.45
CA ASP A 272 19.30 2.06 30.67
C ASP A 272 18.86 1.96 32.14
N LEU A 273 19.74 1.47 33.02
CA LEU A 273 19.48 1.36 34.45
C LEU A 273 20.02 2.55 35.23
N LEU A 274 20.83 3.41 34.60
CA LEU A 274 21.43 4.57 35.26
C LEU A 274 20.48 5.76 35.12
N ASP A 275 20.05 6.30 36.26
CA ASP A 275 19.25 7.51 36.35
C ASP A 275 19.98 8.60 37.15
N GLY A 276 19.54 9.85 36.98
CA GLY A 276 20.01 10.99 37.76
C GLY A 276 21.48 11.40 37.55
N GLY A 277 21.81 12.56 38.09
CA GLY A 277 23.15 13.15 37.97
C GLY A 277 23.51 13.51 36.52
N GLU A 278 24.76 13.95 36.32
CA GLU A 278 25.31 14.29 35.01
C GLU A 278 25.11 13.15 33.98
N ILE A 279 25.36 11.89 34.36
CA ILE A 279 25.24 10.73 33.45
C ILE A 279 23.80 10.54 32.98
N GLY A 280 22.82 10.56 33.89
CA GLY A 280 21.40 10.41 33.53
C GLY A 280 20.94 11.52 32.59
N GLY A 281 21.36 12.78 32.85
CA GLY A 281 20.99 13.92 32.01
C GLY A 281 21.54 13.83 30.58
N LEU A 282 22.75 13.29 30.42
CA LEU A 282 23.37 13.06 29.12
C LEU A 282 22.68 11.93 28.33
N ILE A 283 22.29 10.84 29.01
CA ILE A 283 21.55 9.72 28.41
C ILE A 283 20.15 10.19 27.99
N ASP A 284 19.42 10.85 28.90
CA ASP A 284 18.09 11.39 28.64
C ASP A 284 18.08 12.35 27.45
N PHE A 285 19.06 13.26 27.36
CA PHE A 285 19.17 14.18 26.23
C PHE A 285 19.41 13.45 24.91
N ARG A 286 20.28 12.43 24.91
CA ARG A 286 20.56 11.63 23.72
C ARG A 286 19.29 10.94 23.22
N GLU A 287 18.60 10.22 24.09
CA GLU A 287 17.47 9.36 23.71
C GLU A 287 16.21 10.15 23.40
N GLN A 288 15.92 11.19 24.19
CA GLN A 288 14.65 11.91 24.09
C GLN A 288 14.69 13.08 23.11
N VAL A 289 15.88 13.53 22.69
CA VAL A 289 16.01 14.75 21.86
C VAL A 289 16.97 14.56 20.70
N LEU A 290 18.22 14.16 20.96
CA LEU A 290 19.24 14.11 19.91
C LEU A 290 18.94 13.03 18.85
N ASP A 291 18.59 11.82 19.27
CA ASP A 291 18.27 10.72 18.37
C ASP A 291 17.00 10.98 17.53
N PRO A 292 15.88 11.46 18.11
CA PRO A 292 14.75 11.95 17.34
C PRO A 292 15.12 13.06 16.35
N ALA A 293 15.97 14.02 16.73
CA ALA A 293 16.38 15.11 15.85
C ALA A 293 17.16 14.61 14.61
N PHE A 294 18.03 13.61 14.75
CA PHE A 294 18.65 12.95 13.59
C PHE A 294 17.61 12.33 12.66
N ASN A 295 16.64 11.62 13.24
CA ASN A 295 15.64 10.90 12.47
C ASN A 295 14.68 11.83 11.74
N ASP A 296 14.25 12.93 12.37
CA ASP A 296 13.38 13.93 11.76
C ASP A 296 14.09 14.70 10.63
N LEU A 297 15.34 15.12 10.86
CA LEU A 297 16.13 15.80 9.84
C LEU A 297 16.37 14.89 8.63
N GLY A 298 16.75 13.63 8.88
CA GLY A 298 16.98 12.68 7.81
C GLY A 298 15.70 12.23 7.10
N ARG A 299 14.55 12.23 7.79
CA ARG A 299 13.25 11.98 7.18
C ARG A 299 12.87 13.07 6.18
N ILE A 300 13.05 14.34 6.55
CA ILE A 300 12.81 15.47 5.64
C ILE A 300 13.67 15.31 4.38
N ALA A 301 14.95 14.97 4.54
CA ALA A 301 15.87 14.76 3.42
C ALA A 301 15.43 13.60 2.50
N ILE A 302 15.06 12.45 3.06
CA ILE A 302 14.60 11.28 2.28
C ILE A 302 13.32 11.58 1.51
N VAL A 303 12.31 12.17 2.17
CA VAL A 303 11.03 12.49 1.52
C VAL A 303 11.23 13.54 0.43
N LEU A 304 12.11 14.52 0.65
CA LEU A 304 12.46 15.52 -0.36
C LEU A 304 13.14 14.88 -1.57
N ALA A 305 14.18 14.06 -1.34
CA ALA A 305 14.92 13.40 -2.41
C ALA A 305 14.00 12.48 -3.24
N ASP A 306 13.18 11.66 -2.58
CA ASP A 306 12.25 10.75 -3.24
C ASP A 306 11.15 11.47 -4.03
N ALA A 307 10.47 12.45 -3.42
CA ALA A 307 9.41 13.19 -4.08
C ALA A 307 9.92 13.94 -5.32
N PHE A 308 11.10 14.57 -5.22
CA PHE A 308 11.73 15.23 -6.36
C PHE A 308 12.15 14.23 -7.44
N ASN A 309 12.78 13.11 -7.07
CA ASN A 309 13.19 12.09 -8.03
C ASN A 309 12.01 11.48 -8.77
N THR A 310 10.91 11.20 -8.05
CA THR A 310 9.69 10.65 -8.62
C THR A 310 9.03 11.64 -9.59
N GLN A 311 8.86 12.90 -9.19
CA GLN A 311 8.28 13.92 -10.08
C GLN A 311 9.20 14.27 -11.26
N HIS A 312 10.51 14.35 -11.03
CA HIS A 312 11.47 14.71 -12.08
C HIS A 312 11.54 13.65 -13.18
N ARG A 313 11.44 12.36 -12.82
CA ARG A 313 11.38 11.23 -13.77
C ARG A 313 10.15 11.26 -14.68
N GLN A 314 9.07 11.91 -14.26
CA GLN A 314 7.85 12.07 -15.06
C GLN A 314 7.96 13.20 -16.10
N GLY A 315 9.03 13.99 -16.10
CA GLY A 315 9.27 15.04 -17.08
C GLY A 315 10.24 14.63 -18.18
N ILE A 316 10.43 15.54 -19.14
CA ILE A 316 11.49 15.46 -20.15
C ILE A 316 12.40 16.69 -20.14
N ASP A 317 13.67 16.43 -20.39
CA ASP A 317 14.77 17.39 -20.37
C ASP A 317 14.89 18.19 -21.69
N LEU A 318 15.89 19.07 -21.80
CA LEU A 318 16.10 19.86 -23.03
C LEU A 318 16.56 19.00 -24.22
N ASN A 319 17.02 17.77 -23.96
CA ASN A 319 17.43 16.80 -24.97
C ASN A 319 16.28 15.87 -25.41
N GLY A 320 15.09 16.03 -24.83
CA GLY A 320 13.93 15.16 -25.08
C GLY A 320 14.01 13.79 -24.39
N SER A 321 14.95 13.61 -23.45
CA SER A 321 15.08 12.40 -22.64
C SER A 321 14.27 12.53 -21.35
N PHE A 322 13.80 11.40 -20.81
CA PHE A 322 13.16 11.40 -19.49
C PHE A 322 14.13 11.85 -18.40
N GLY A 323 13.61 12.56 -17.40
CA GLY A 323 14.41 13.04 -16.28
C GLY A 323 15.08 11.90 -15.52
N GLY A 324 16.33 12.11 -15.12
CA GLY A 324 17.05 11.23 -14.19
C GLY A 324 16.73 11.52 -12.72
N PRO A 325 17.44 10.88 -11.77
CA PRO A 325 17.39 11.27 -10.37
C PRO A 325 17.90 12.71 -10.19
N PHE A 326 17.12 13.55 -9.52
CA PHE A 326 17.46 14.91 -9.15
C PHE A 326 18.42 14.94 -7.94
N PHE A 327 18.11 14.14 -6.93
CA PHE A 327 18.95 13.83 -5.76
C PHE A 327 19.38 12.36 -5.78
N THR A 328 20.38 12.01 -4.97
CA THR A 328 20.84 10.63 -4.80
C THR A 328 19.68 9.68 -4.45
N ASP A 329 19.74 8.47 -4.99
CA ASP A 329 18.73 7.44 -4.72
C ASP A 329 18.72 7.06 -3.24
N ILE A 330 17.58 7.24 -2.59
CA ILE A 330 17.38 6.94 -1.18
C ILE A 330 17.55 5.45 -0.88
N ASN A 331 17.40 4.55 -1.86
CA ASN A 331 17.57 3.10 -1.70
C ASN A 331 18.88 2.59 -2.33
N GLY A 332 19.85 3.47 -2.56
CA GLY A 332 21.19 3.06 -2.95
C GLY A 332 21.76 1.98 -2.02
N GLN A 333 22.49 1.01 -2.57
CA GLN A 333 22.92 -0.20 -1.88
C GLN A 333 23.55 0.05 -0.49
N ASN A 334 24.43 1.06 -0.38
CA ASN A 334 25.07 1.39 0.90
C ASN A 334 24.07 1.96 1.91
N ALA A 335 23.20 2.88 1.50
CA ALA A 335 22.17 3.45 2.36
C ALA A 335 21.20 2.38 2.89
N ALA A 336 20.79 1.44 2.02
CA ALA A 336 19.92 0.35 2.42
C ALA A 336 20.56 -0.59 3.46
N LEU A 337 21.86 -0.88 3.33
CA LEU A 337 22.59 -1.72 4.29
C LEU A 337 22.84 -1.01 5.63
N GLU A 338 23.23 0.27 5.61
CA GLU A 338 23.57 1.03 6.83
C GLU A 338 22.37 1.32 7.74
N ARG A 339 21.15 1.26 7.21
CA ARG A 339 19.91 1.39 7.98
C ARG A 339 19.68 0.25 8.97
N VAL A 340 20.38 -0.87 8.85
CA VAL A 340 20.22 -2.03 9.75
C VAL A 340 21.55 -2.36 10.41
N GLN A 341 21.56 -2.33 11.75
CA GLN A 341 22.73 -2.68 12.55
C GLN A 341 22.41 -3.91 13.41
N GLY A 342 23.28 -4.93 13.34
CA GLY A 342 23.21 -6.08 14.24
C GLY A 342 23.66 -5.71 15.64
N ASN A 343 22.96 -6.19 16.66
CA ASN A 343 23.34 -5.98 18.04
C ASN A 343 24.67 -6.71 18.36
N GLY A 344 25.59 -6.02 19.05
CA GLY A 344 26.90 -6.58 19.44
C GLY A 344 26.82 -7.77 20.41
N GLY A 345 25.66 -8.00 21.03
CA GLY A 345 25.34 -9.15 21.86
C GLY A 345 24.80 -10.37 21.10
N ASN A 346 24.63 -10.30 19.78
CA ASN A 346 24.17 -11.44 18.96
C ASN A 346 25.14 -12.62 19.05
N ALA A 347 24.60 -13.84 19.03
CA ALA A 347 25.41 -15.03 19.15
C ALA A 347 26.25 -15.27 17.87
N PRO A 348 27.51 -15.74 17.98
CA PRO A 348 28.28 -16.15 16.82
C PRO A 348 27.51 -17.21 16.00
N PRO A 349 27.58 -17.17 14.65
CA PRO A 349 28.63 -16.55 13.84
C PRO A 349 28.45 -15.05 13.48
N ALA A 350 27.36 -14.39 13.88
CA ALA A 350 27.07 -12.98 13.54
C ALA A 350 27.26 -12.66 12.04
N ASP A 351 26.78 -13.55 11.18
CA ASP A 351 26.95 -13.53 9.72
C ASP A 351 25.72 -12.98 8.98
N GLN A 352 24.78 -12.37 9.70
CA GLN A 352 23.50 -11.92 9.15
C GLN A 352 23.68 -10.66 8.31
N VAL A 353 23.14 -10.68 7.10
CA VAL A 353 23.15 -9.53 6.19
C VAL A 353 21.70 -9.13 5.92
N LEU A 354 21.36 -7.92 6.36
CA LEU A 354 20.04 -7.32 6.19
C LEU A 354 20.19 -5.98 5.49
N SER A 355 19.21 -5.62 4.67
CA SER A 355 19.05 -4.25 4.15
C SER A 355 17.62 -3.76 4.32
N LEU A 356 17.46 -2.44 4.43
CA LEU A 356 16.15 -1.79 4.52
C LEU A 356 15.96 -0.82 3.34
N GLU A 357 14.96 -1.12 2.53
CA GLU A 357 14.48 -0.26 1.46
C GLU A 357 13.23 0.50 1.92
N ILE A 358 13.12 1.76 1.49
CA ILE A 358 11.95 2.59 1.72
C ILE A 358 11.11 2.54 0.44
N VAL A 359 9.91 1.97 0.52
CA VAL A 359 9.02 1.77 -0.63
C VAL A 359 8.04 2.94 -0.76
N ASP A 360 7.64 3.53 0.36
CA ASP A 360 6.74 4.69 0.43
C ASP A 360 7.31 5.69 1.44
N ALA A 361 8.12 6.64 0.96
CA ALA A 361 8.78 7.63 1.81
C ALA A 361 7.81 8.53 2.61
N PRO A 362 6.68 9.02 2.04
CA PRO A 362 5.69 9.81 2.78
C PRO A 362 5.17 9.19 4.08
N VAL A 363 4.99 7.86 4.13
CA VAL A 363 4.43 7.17 5.31
C VAL A 363 5.46 6.75 6.35
N VAL A 364 6.76 6.79 6.02
CA VAL A 364 7.83 6.41 6.97
C VAL A 364 7.81 7.33 8.19
N SER A 365 7.88 6.74 9.38
CA SER A 365 7.96 7.47 10.65
C SER A 365 9.39 7.93 10.98
N SER A 366 9.56 8.86 11.90
CA SER A 366 10.87 9.22 12.45
C SER A 366 11.33 8.30 13.60
N SER A 367 10.64 7.17 13.83
CA SER A 367 11.06 6.21 14.85
C SER A 367 12.14 5.26 14.33
N ASN A 368 12.99 4.82 15.25
CA ASN A 368 13.78 3.61 15.08
C ASN A 368 12.92 2.38 15.40
N TYR A 369 13.37 1.20 14.97
CA TYR A 369 12.70 -0.07 15.21
C TYR A 369 13.72 -1.11 15.70
N GLU A 370 13.28 -2.07 16.51
CA GLU A 370 14.08 -3.24 16.88
C GLU A 370 13.43 -4.49 16.29
N LEU A 371 14.17 -5.23 15.47
CA LEU A 371 13.86 -6.61 15.13
C LEU A 371 14.50 -7.51 16.18
N SER A 372 13.70 -8.29 16.89
CA SER A 372 14.17 -9.26 17.89
C SER A 372 13.66 -10.66 17.57
N ILE A 373 14.48 -11.68 17.84
CA ILE A 373 14.11 -13.09 17.72
C ILE A 373 13.96 -13.67 19.11
N GLU A 374 12.78 -14.22 19.41
CA GLU A 374 12.42 -14.66 20.75
C GLU A 374 13.30 -15.86 21.18
N PRO A 375 13.98 -15.80 22.36
CA PRO A 375 14.95 -16.80 22.78
C PRO A 375 14.41 -18.23 22.76
N GLY A 376 15.18 -19.15 22.17
CA GLY A 376 14.79 -20.56 22.06
C GLY A 376 13.68 -20.85 21.03
N THR A 377 13.29 -19.85 20.23
CA THR A 377 12.30 -19.99 19.16
C THR A 377 12.82 -19.38 17.84
N ASN A 378 12.04 -19.54 16.76
CA ASN A 378 12.24 -18.83 15.49
C ASN A 378 11.18 -17.74 15.28
N LEU A 379 10.53 -17.27 16.35
CA LEU A 379 9.55 -16.19 16.26
C LEU A 379 10.30 -14.85 16.27
N PHE A 380 10.13 -14.05 15.22
CA PHE A 380 10.62 -12.68 15.19
C PHE A 380 9.51 -11.69 15.53
N ARG A 381 9.89 -10.57 16.12
CA ARG A 381 9.03 -9.42 16.41
C ARG A 381 9.75 -8.14 16.01
N VAL A 382 9.03 -7.23 15.39
CA VAL A 382 9.49 -5.87 15.11
C VAL A 382 8.73 -4.92 16.02
N HIS A 383 9.47 -4.14 16.81
CA HIS A 383 8.92 -3.16 17.72
C HIS A 383 9.36 -1.77 17.31
N ARG A 384 8.42 -0.83 17.27
CA ARG A 384 8.73 0.58 17.10
C ARG A 384 9.23 1.14 18.44
N LEU A 385 10.39 1.79 18.44
CA LEU A 385 11.02 2.28 19.68
C LEU A 385 10.38 3.54 20.26
N SER A 386 9.70 4.36 19.45
CA SER A 386 9.05 5.59 19.95
C SER A 386 7.84 5.33 20.85
N ASP A 387 7.08 4.25 20.62
CA ASP A 387 5.84 3.92 21.35
C ASP A 387 5.79 2.48 21.90
N GLY A 388 6.82 1.66 21.62
CA GLY A 388 6.89 0.27 22.04
C GLY A 388 5.90 -0.65 21.33
N ARG A 389 5.24 -0.20 20.26
CA ARG A 389 4.21 -0.99 19.56
C ARG A 389 4.83 -2.07 18.70
N GLU A 390 4.28 -3.28 18.78
CA GLU A 390 4.58 -4.34 17.81
C GLU A 390 3.94 -4.00 16.45
N VAL A 391 4.78 -3.84 15.43
CA VAL A 391 4.35 -3.50 14.07
C VAL A 391 4.29 -4.71 13.14
N LEU A 392 5.11 -5.73 13.43
CA LEU A 392 5.15 -6.98 12.67
C LEU A 392 5.63 -8.12 13.57
N SER A 393 5.07 -9.31 13.40
CA SER A 393 5.59 -10.54 13.99
C SER A 393 5.35 -11.74 13.07
N GLY A 394 6.20 -12.75 13.18
CA GLY A 394 6.13 -13.92 12.31
C GLY A 394 7.23 -14.94 12.60
N LEU A 395 7.27 -16.01 11.80
CA LEU A 395 8.37 -16.98 11.87
C LEU A 395 9.50 -16.53 10.94
N VAL A 396 10.74 -16.68 11.39
CA VAL A 396 11.92 -16.43 10.56
C VAL A 396 11.84 -17.33 9.32
N PRO A 397 11.91 -16.77 8.09
CA PRO A 397 11.78 -17.53 6.85
C PRO A 397 12.78 -18.69 6.77
N ALA A 398 12.30 -19.87 6.36
CA ALA A 398 13.13 -21.09 6.27
C ALA A 398 14.13 -21.07 5.10
N SER A 399 13.91 -20.18 4.13
CA SER A 399 14.78 -19.97 2.97
C SER A 399 15.09 -18.48 2.82
N LEU A 400 16.35 -18.17 2.53
CA LEU A 400 16.83 -16.82 2.21
C LEU A 400 17.25 -16.75 0.72
N PRO A 401 17.11 -15.60 0.05
CA PRO A 401 16.65 -14.31 0.58
C PRO A 401 15.14 -14.30 0.88
N ALA A 402 14.74 -13.49 1.84
CA ALA A 402 13.34 -13.27 2.20
C ALA A 402 13.08 -11.80 2.49
N THR A 403 11.84 -11.37 2.29
CA THR A 403 11.45 -9.97 2.41
C THR A 403 10.29 -9.84 3.38
N LEU A 404 10.37 -8.83 4.24
CA LEU A 404 9.34 -8.46 5.22
C LEU A 404 8.94 -7.01 4.95
N GLU A 405 7.64 -6.73 4.81
CA GLU A 405 7.14 -5.38 4.57
C GLU A 405 6.30 -4.89 5.74
N PHE A 406 6.52 -3.64 6.14
CA PHE A 406 5.74 -2.96 7.17
C PHE A 406 5.93 -1.45 7.07
N GLU A 407 4.86 -0.69 7.30
CA GLU A 407 4.90 0.79 7.43
C GLU A 407 5.66 1.53 6.30
N GLY A 408 5.48 1.09 5.05
CA GLY A 408 6.12 1.69 3.87
C GLY A 408 7.60 1.31 3.68
N MET A 409 8.09 0.33 4.44
CA MET A 409 9.46 -0.17 4.37
C MET A 409 9.49 -1.65 4.02
N ARG A 410 10.59 -2.04 3.37
CA ARG A 410 10.89 -3.40 2.95
C ARG A 410 12.21 -3.82 3.55
N LEU A 411 12.15 -4.72 4.53
CA LEU A 411 13.31 -5.32 5.17
C LEU A 411 13.68 -6.62 4.44
N ASN A 412 14.85 -6.62 3.83
CA ASN A 412 15.39 -7.74 3.07
C ASN A 412 16.39 -8.52 3.94
N LEU A 413 16.07 -9.78 4.24
CA LEU A 413 16.97 -10.74 4.88
C LEU A 413 17.74 -11.44 3.76
N LEU A 414 18.97 -10.99 3.50
CA LEU A 414 19.74 -11.39 2.33
C LEU A 414 20.47 -12.71 2.56
N ALA A 415 21.15 -12.84 3.70
CA ALA A 415 21.97 -14.00 4.05
C ALA A 415 22.19 -14.12 5.57
N GLY A 416 22.77 -15.26 5.99
CA GLY A 416 23.24 -15.51 7.36
C GLY A 416 22.31 -16.37 8.21
N THR A 417 22.73 -16.61 9.45
CA THR A 417 22.07 -17.54 10.38
C THR A 417 21.38 -16.79 11.49
N PHE A 418 20.04 -16.76 11.47
CA PHE A 418 19.23 -16.11 12.49
C PHE A 418 18.95 -17.07 13.66
N GLN A 419 19.34 -16.70 14.87
CA GLN A 419 19.21 -17.51 16.08
C GLN A 419 18.28 -16.85 17.10
N GLY A 420 17.64 -17.67 17.94
CA GLY A 420 16.83 -17.17 19.05
C GLY A 420 17.68 -16.35 20.03
N GLY A 421 17.31 -15.09 20.23
CA GLY A 421 18.05 -14.10 21.01
C GLY A 421 18.71 -12.99 20.19
N ASP A 422 18.84 -13.15 18.86
CA ASP A 422 19.41 -12.11 18.00
C ASP A 422 18.53 -10.86 17.95
N ARG A 423 19.17 -9.69 17.87
CA ARG A 423 18.52 -8.38 17.75
C ARG A 423 19.18 -7.52 16.68
N PHE A 424 18.38 -6.68 16.03
CA PHE A 424 18.83 -5.75 15.00
C PHE A 424 18.13 -4.41 15.19
N LEU A 425 18.92 -3.34 15.26
CA LEU A 425 18.44 -1.97 15.27
C LEU A 425 18.22 -1.52 13.83
N ILE A 426 17.04 -1.01 13.55
CA ILE A 426 16.63 -0.49 12.25
C ILE A 426 16.43 1.03 12.41
N GLN A 427 17.17 1.81 11.64
CA GLN A 427 17.18 3.28 11.67
C GLN A 427 16.85 3.81 10.27
N PRO A 428 15.57 3.87 9.88
CA PRO A 428 15.19 4.11 8.49
C PRO A 428 15.66 5.47 7.98
N THR A 429 15.57 6.50 8.84
CA THR A 429 15.75 7.88 8.41
C THR A 429 17.01 8.56 8.92
N ARG A 430 17.70 8.01 9.95
CA ARG A 430 18.83 8.65 10.64
C ARG A 430 19.87 9.27 9.71
N TYR A 431 20.31 8.51 8.69
CA TYR A 431 21.38 8.92 7.79
C TYR A 431 20.91 9.71 6.56
N GLY A 432 19.61 9.93 6.40
CA GLY A 432 19.05 10.60 5.22
C GLY A 432 19.65 11.98 4.94
N ALA A 433 19.92 12.76 6.00
CA ALA A 433 20.51 14.08 5.89
C ALA A 433 22.02 14.07 5.60
N ARG A 434 22.71 12.99 5.96
CA ARG A 434 24.11 12.75 5.61
C ARG A 434 24.23 12.39 4.12
N ASP A 435 23.30 11.58 3.62
CA ASP A 435 23.41 10.90 2.32
C ASP A 435 22.74 11.65 1.15
N ILE A 436 21.91 12.65 1.45
CA ILE A 436 21.30 13.49 0.42
C ILE A 436 22.36 14.30 -0.33
N ALA A 437 22.41 14.14 -1.65
CA ALA A 437 23.25 14.93 -2.52
C ALA A 437 22.53 15.20 -3.84
N ALA A 438 22.78 16.35 -4.46
CA ALA A 438 22.32 16.62 -5.82
C ALA A 438 22.99 15.64 -6.79
N ALA A 439 22.19 14.88 -7.54
CA ALA A 439 22.66 13.92 -8.53
C ALA A 439 22.80 14.54 -9.92
N LEU A 440 22.02 15.58 -10.22
CA LEU A 440 22.10 16.32 -11.47
C LEU A 440 23.33 17.25 -11.50
N VAL A 441 24.13 17.11 -12.55
CA VAL A 441 25.33 17.93 -12.79
C VAL A 441 25.11 18.90 -13.93
N ASN A 442 24.44 18.48 -15.02
CA ASN A 442 24.24 19.33 -16.18
C ASN A 442 22.88 20.05 -16.09
N PRO A 443 22.82 21.36 -16.36
CA PRO A 443 21.57 22.11 -16.37
C PRO A 443 20.55 21.59 -17.38
N GLU A 444 21.00 21.04 -18.51
CA GLU A 444 20.15 20.56 -19.61
C GLU A 444 19.34 19.31 -19.27
N ASP A 445 19.80 18.52 -18.29
CA ASP A 445 19.17 17.27 -17.82
C ASP A 445 17.96 17.54 -16.89
N ILE A 446 17.70 18.81 -16.56
CA ILE A 446 16.54 19.17 -15.75
C ILE A 446 15.26 18.99 -16.59
N ALA A 447 14.36 18.12 -16.13
CA ALA A 447 13.18 17.69 -16.84
C ALA A 447 11.95 18.57 -16.50
N PHE A 448 11.76 19.65 -17.27
CA PHE A 448 10.68 20.62 -17.05
C PHE A 448 9.43 20.38 -17.91
N GLY A 449 9.63 19.81 -19.09
CA GLY A 449 8.53 19.56 -20.02
C GLY A 449 7.73 18.35 -19.62
N SER A 450 6.45 18.32 -19.96
CA SER A 450 5.67 17.08 -19.93
C SER A 450 5.98 16.26 -21.19
N PRO A 451 6.16 14.93 -21.07
CA PRO A 451 6.40 14.05 -22.21
C PRO A 451 5.18 13.88 -23.11
N LEU A 452 4.00 14.29 -22.66
CA LEU A 452 2.74 14.06 -23.38
C LEU A 452 2.27 15.33 -24.09
N LEU A 453 2.04 15.24 -25.38
CA LEU A 453 1.42 16.27 -26.20
C LEU A 453 0.04 15.76 -26.66
N THR A 454 -0.99 16.56 -26.42
CA THR A 454 -2.34 16.27 -26.90
C THR A 454 -2.78 17.32 -27.90
N ASP A 455 -3.55 16.91 -28.91
CA ASP A 455 -4.07 17.83 -29.92
C ASP A 455 -5.45 17.37 -30.42
N ALA A 456 -6.24 18.32 -30.92
CA ALA A 456 -7.53 18.07 -31.55
C ALA A 456 -7.41 18.27 -33.07
N ALA A 457 -7.96 17.34 -33.85
CA ALA A 457 -7.89 17.48 -35.30
C ALA A 457 -8.67 18.72 -35.79
N ILE A 458 -8.08 19.46 -36.72
CA ILE A 458 -8.68 20.68 -37.31
C ILE A 458 -10.02 20.38 -38.00
N GLY A 459 -10.23 19.13 -38.44
CA GLY A 459 -11.45 18.66 -39.07
C GLY A 459 -12.59 18.34 -38.10
N ASN A 460 -12.37 18.46 -36.78
CA ASN A 460 -13.42 18.20 -35.80
C ASN A 460 -14.56 19.19 -35.96
N THR A 461 -15.78 18.66 -35.92
CA THR A 461 -17.02 19.44 -36.09
C THR A 461 -17.73 19.67 -34.76
N GLY A 462 -17.43 18.86 -33.74
CA GLY A 462 -17.86 19.08 -32.36
C GLY A 462 -17.07 20.18 -31.65
N SER A 463 -17.51 20.52 -30.44
CA SER A 463 -16.87 21.51 -29.56
C SER A 463 -16.02 20.87 -28.46
N ALA A 464 -15.69 19.58 -28.60
CA ALA A 464 -14.94 18.85 -27.60
C ALA A 464 -13.46 19.24 -27.59
N THR A 465 -12.86 19.25 -26.39
CA THR A 465 -11.46 19.58 -26.16
C THR A 465 -10.80 18.49 -25.31
N ILE A 466 -9.57 18.15 -25.65
CA ILE A 466 -8.73 17.24 -24.87
C ILE A 466 -7.87 18.04 -23.87
N SER A 467 -7.71 17.53 -22.66
CA SER A 467 -6.78 18.10 -21.67
C SER A 467 -5.34 17.90 -22.12
N ALA A 468 -4.41 18.68 -21.58
CA ALA A 468 -3.00 18.63 -21.97
C ALA A 468 -2.33 17.27 -21.71
N GLY A 469 -2.95 16.41 -20.90
CA GLY A 469 -2.45 15.11 -20.50
C GLY A 469 -1.32 15.20 -19.46
N GLU A 470 -1.20 14.12 -18.68
CA GLU A 470 -0.24 13.95 -17.59
C GLU A 470 0.38 12.55 -17.66
N LEU A 471 1.68 12.44 -17.36
CA LEU A 471 2.35 11.17 -17.13
C LEU A 471 2.30 10.87 -15.64
N LEU A 472 1.67 9.75 -15.26
CA LEU A 472 1.55 9.31 -13.88
C LEU A 472 2.75 8.45 -13.45
N ARG A 473 3.16 7.52 -14.31
CA ARG A 473 4.24 6.57 -14.02
C ARG A 473 4.87 6.03 -15.30
N LEU A 474 6.16 5.70 -15.26
CA LEU A 474 6.89 5.08 -16.38
C LEU A 474 6.93 3.55 -16.31
N ASP A 475 6.54 3.01 -15.17
CA ASP A 475 6.66 1.60 -14.81
C ASP A 475 5.34 1.04 -14.28
N ASP A 476 5.17 -0.27 -14.41
CA ASP A 476 4.02 -1.02 -13.91
C ASP A 476 4.09 -1.26 -12.39
N ALA A 477 3.11 -1.98 -11.84
CA ALA A 477 3.06 -2.29 -10.41
C ALA A 477 4.33 -3.04 -9.91
N ASP A 478 4.98 -3.79 -10.80
CA ASP A 478 6.15 -4.62 -10.52
C ASP A 478 7.48 -3.88 -10.81
N GLY A 479 7.42 -2.64 -11.28
CA GLY A 479 8.60 -1.82 -11.59
C GLY A 479 9.20 -2.08 -12.98
N ASN A 480 8.52 -2.81 -13.86
CA ASN A 480 8.95 -2.96 -15.25
C ASN A 480 8.53 -1.74 -16.08
N PRO A 481 9.32 -1.31 -17.09
CA PRO A 481 8.93 -0.21 -17.97
C PRO A 481 7.62 -0.50 -18.69
N LEU A 482 6.69 0.46 -18.69
CA LEU A 482 5.43 0.35 -19.40
C LEU A 482 5.68 0.26 -20.91
N PRO A 483 4.96 -0.59 -21.66
CA PRO A 483 5.17 -0.78 -23.10
C PRO A 483 5.16 0.52 -23.90
N LEU A 484 4.28 1.46 -23.52
CA LEU A 484 4.09 2.75 -24.19
C LEU A 484 5.36 3.63 -24.17
N PHE A 485 6.20 3.48 -23.15
CA PHE A 485 7.44 4.25 -22.95
C PHE A 485 8.68 3.35 -22.82
N ALA A 486 8.58 2.10 -23.28
CA ALA A 486 9.69 1.14 -23.20
C ALA A 486 10.93 1.60 -24.00
N THR A 487 10.74 2.47 -25.00
CA THR A 487 11.83 3.16 -25.69
C THR A 487 12.03 4.54 -25.06
N PRO A 488 13.20 4.86 -24.51
CA PRO A 488 13.46 6.17 -23.92
C PRO A 488 13.22 7.32 -24.91
N GLY A 489 12.53 8.38 -24.47
CA GLY A 489 12.31 9.59 -25.27
C GLY A 489 11.28 9.43 -26.40
N GLU A 490 10.47 8.37 -26.39
CA GLU A 490 9.40 8.17 -27.37
C GLU A 490 8.16 7.53 -26.73
N MET A 491 6.98 7.82 -27.31
CA MET A 491 5.71 7.18 -26.99
C MET A 491 5.37 6.25 -28.16
N ARG A 492 5.32 4.92 -27.92
CA ARG A 492 5.07 3.92 -28.95
C ARG A 492 3.99 2.91 -28.52
N PRO A 493 2.86 2.83 -29.24
CA PRO A 493 2.46 3.69 -30.35
C PRO A 493 1.95 5.07 -29.88
N PRO A 494 2.00 6.11 -30.72
CA PRO A 494 1.15 7.29 -30.54
C PRO A 494 -0.32 6.87 -30.54
N LEU A 495 -1.16 7.56 -29.79
CA LEU A 495 -2.57 7.20 -29.63
C LEU A 495 -3.47 8.17 -30.38
N LEU A 496 -4.54 7.64 -30.98
CA LEU A 496 -5.61 8.41 -31.61
C LEU A 496 -6.92 8.03 -30.94
N VAL A 497 -7.55 8.99 -30.27
CA VAL A 497 -8.92 8.88 -29.81
C VAL A 497 -9.83 9.27 -30.97
N ARG A 498 -10.75 8.37 -31.34
CA ARG A 498 -11.75 8.63 -32.39
C ARG A 498 -13.15 8.44 -31.82
N PHE A 499 -14.01 9.45 -31.99
CA PHE A 499 -15.42 9.32 -31.65
C PHE A 499 -16.16 8.53 -32.73
N THR A 500 -16.77 7.41 -32.35
CA THR A 500 -17.61 6.59 -33.24
C THR A 500 -19.05 7.11 -33.27
N THR A 501 -19.51 7.68 -32.16
CA THR A 501 -20.77 8.44 -32.05
C THR A 501 -20.54 9.66 -31.17
N ALA A 502 -21.55 10.51 -30.96
CA ALA A 502 -21.45 11.62 -30.00
C ALA A 502 -21.26 11.18 -28.53
N THR A 503 -21.48 9.89 -28.23
CA THR A 503 -21.44 9.33 -26.87
C THR A 503 -20.52 8.12 -26.74
N THR A 504 -19.76 7.77 -27.77
CA THR A 504 -18.83 6.64 -27.73
C THR A 504 -17.54 6.95 -28.49
N TYR A 505 -16.42 6.51 -27.95
CA TYR A 505 -15.10 6.64 -28.59
C TYR A 505 -14.29 5.33 -28.53
N GLU A 506 -13.23 5.29 -29.31
CA GLU A 506 -12.22 4.24 -29.28
C GLU A 506 -10.82 4.87 -29.29
N VAL A 507 -9.82 4.11 -28.84
CA VAL A 507 -8.41 4.50 -28.86
C VAL A 507 -7.65 3.56 -29.77
N LEU A 508 -6.91 4.13 -30.71
CA LEU A 508 -6.22 3.45 -31.79
C LEU A 508 -4.72 3.71 -31.71
N ASP A 509 -3.93 2.73 -32.14
CA ASP A 509 -2.53 2.90 -32.52
C ASP A 509 -2.47 3.79 -33.77
N ASN A 510 -1.81 4.92 -33.63
CA ASN A 510 -1.67 5.95 -34.65
C ASN A 510 -0.26 6.01 -35.26
N THR A 511 0.50 4.92 -35.20
CA THR A 511 1.85 4.84 -35.80
C THR A 511 1.82 5.10 -37.31
N ASP A 512 0.75 4.68 -38.00
CA ASP A 512 0.43 5.07 -39.38
C ASP A 512 -0.89 5.87 -39.39
N PRO A 513 -0.84 7.21 -39.43
CA PRO A 513 -2.04 8.05 -39.44
C PRO A 513 -2.98 7.82 -40.63
N GLY A 514 -2.48 7.26 -41.74
CA GLY A 514 -3.30 6.89 -42.89
C GLY A 514 -4.08 5.58 -42.68
N LYS A 515 -3.67 4.76 -41.71
CA LYS A 515 -4.30 3.50 -41.36
C LYS A 515 -4.17 3.18 -39.86
N PRO A 516 -4.87 3.92 -38.98
CA PRO A 516 -4.88 3.63 -37.55
C PRO A 516 -5.40 2.21 -37.29
N VAL A 517 -4.74 1.49 -36.37
CA VAL A 517 -5.10 0.11 -36.00
C VAL A 517 -5.50 0.02 -34.54
N GLN A 518 -6.13 -1.08 -34.14
CA GLN A 518 -6.59 -1.27 -32.77
C GLN A 518 -5.40 -1.58 -31.84
N LEU A 519 -5.43 -1.05 -30.62
CA LEU A 519 -4.47 -1.39 -29.57
C LEU A 519 -4.59 -2.87 -29.17
N ASN A 520 -3.54 -3.38 -28.52
CA ASN A 520 -3.54 -4.68 -27.86
C ASN A 520 -3.10 -4.52 -26.39
N PRO A 521 -4.01 -4.65 -25.41
CA PRO A 521 -5.44 -4.92 -25.56
C PRO A 521 -6.19 -3.72 -26.19
N PRO A 522 -7.32 -3.96 -26.88
CA PRO A 522 -8.08 -2.89 -27.54
C PRO A 522 -8.90 -2.05 -26.56
N ILE A 523 -8.99 -0.73 -26.81
CA ILE A 523 -9.86 0.20 -26.07
C ILE A 523 -10.94 0.70 -27.03
N ARG A 524 -12.08 -0.02 -27.08
CA ARG A 524 -13.17 0.26 -28.04
C ARG A 524 -14.47 0.63 -27.33
N ASN A 525 -15.32 1.39 -28.02
CA ASN A 525 -16.68 1.75 -27.60
C ASN A 525 -16.78 2.22 -26.15
N GLN A 526 -15.78 2.97 -25.70
CA GLN A 526 -15.79 3.60 -24.39
C GLN A 526 -16.91 4.64 -24.35
N GLN A 527 -17.69 4.63 -23.26
CA GLN A 527 -18.80 5.56 -23.10
C GLN A 527 -18.27 6.96 -22.81
N TYR A 528 -18.89 7.95 -23.45
CA TYR A 528 -18.64 9.35 -23.23
C TYR A 528 -19.90 10.03 -22.68
N ILE A 529 -19.76 10.64 -21.51
CA ILE A 529 -20.82 11.37 -20.83
C ILE A 529 -20.63 12.87 -21.09
N ALA A 530 -21.52 13.45 -21.89
CA ALA A 530 -21.46 14.87 -22.19
C ALA A 530 -21.67 15.74 -20.93
N GLY A 531 -20.94 16.85 -20.85
CA GLY A 531 -21.07 17.84 -19.76
C GLY A 531 -20.14 17.61 -18.55
N ILE A 532 -19.40 16.51 -18.52
CA ILE A 532 -18.29 16.27 -17.58
C ILE A 532 -16.99 16.00 -18.33
N GLU A 533 -15.85 16.07 -17.64
CA GLU A 533 -14.58 15.60 -18.19
C GLU A 533 -14.52 14.06 -18.07
N ASN A 534 -14.33 13.39 -19.21
CA ASN A 534 -14.24 11.94 -19.30
C ASN A 534 -12.77 11.55 -19.36
N GLN A 535 -12.28 10.85 -18.34
CA GLN A 535 -10.92 10.30 -18.34
C GLN A 535 -10.82 9.17 -19.36
N LEU A 536 -9.80 9.23 -20.20
CA LEU A 536 -9.60 8.32 -21.32
C LEU A 536 -8.98 6.98 -20.90
N PHE A 537 -8.20 6.99 -19.81
CA PHE A 537 -7.43 5.87 -19.30
C PHE A 537 -7.65 5.71 -17.80
N SER A 538 -7.37 4.51 -17.30
CA SER A 538 -7.45 4.22 -15.87
C SER A 538 -6.21 4.72 -15.14
N ASP A 539 -6.41 5.17 -13.90
CA ASP A 539 -5.34 5.49 -12.96
C ASP A 539 -4.92 4.27 -12.11
N ASP A 540 -5.62 3.15 -12.27
CA ASP A 540 -5.38 1.91 -11.53
C ASP A 540 -4.23 1.11 -12.17
N VAL A 541 -3.08 1.08 -11.49
CA VAL A 541 -1.83 0.46 -11.97
C VAL A 541 -1.98 -1.06 -12.16
N GLY A 542 -2.86 -1.71 -11.39
CA GLY A 542 -3.10 -3.16 -11.49
C GLY A 542 -4.26 -3.53 -12.41
N GLN A 543 -4.84 -2.57 -13.13
CA GLN A 543 -5.95 -2.85 -14.04
C GLN A 543 -5.52 -3.79 -15.16
N THR A 544 -6.34 -4.82 -15.42
CA THR A 544 -6.18 -5.72 -16.56
C THR A 544 -7.35 -5.59 -17.52
N ALA A 545 -7.12 -5.99 -18.78
CA ALA A 545 -8.14 -6.09 -19.81
C ALA A 545 -8.12 -7.49 -20.44
N ILE A 546 -9.30 -7.93 -20.82
CA ILE A 546 -9.60 -9.23 -21.43
C ILE A 546 -10.39 -8.95 -22.70
N GLU A 547 -9.82 -9.35 -23.84
CA GLU A 547 -10.53 -9.37 -25.11
C GLU A 547 -11.24 -10.72 -25.27
N ALA A 548 -12.55 -10.70 -25.47
CA ALA A 548 -13.27 -11.93 -25.78
C ALA A 548 -12.87 -12.39 -27.19
N ASN A 549 -12.23 -13.56 -27.30
CA ASN A 549 -11.74 -14.13 -28.56
C ASN A 549 -12.21 -15.57 -28.81
N GLY A 550 -13.25 -16.02 -28.11
CA GLY A 550 -13.79 -17.36 -28.23
C GLY A 550 -14.38 -17.66 -29.62
N VAL A 551 -14.43 -18.95 -29.95
CA VAL A 551 -14.82 -19.45 -31.28
C VAL A 551 -16.29 -19.17 -31.67
N ASN A 552 -17.16 -18.86 -30.70
CA ASN A 552 -18.58 -18.58 -30.93
C ASN A 552 -18.93 -17.09 -31.02
N LEU A 553 -17.94 -16.19 -30.97
CA LEU A 553 -18.16 -14.75 -31.15
C LEU A 553 -18.45 -14.38 -32.61
N GLY A 554 -19.20 -13.29 -32.83
CA GLY A 554 -19.51 -12.82 -34.17
C GLY A 554 -20.36 -13.82 -34.95
N LEU A 555 -19.86 -14.21 -36.12
CA LEU A 555 -20.45 -15.23 -37.00
C LEU A 555 -19.48 -16.41 -37.19
N PRO A 556 -19.59 -17.47 -36.38
CA PRO A 556 -18.70 -18.63 -36.45
C PRO A 556 -18.80 -19.40 -37.77
N ALA A 557 -17.71 -20.07 -38.14
CA ALA A 557 -17.68 -20.93 -39.33
C ALA A 557 -18.68 -22.10 -39.21
N GLY A 558 -19.33 -22.46 -40.33
CA GLY A 558 -20.30 -23.57 -40.39
C GLY A 558 -21.74 -23.20 -40.00
N ARG A 559 -22.00 -21.93 -39.67
CA ARG A 559 -23.36 -21.41 -39.46
C ARG A 559 -24.12 -21.34 -40.80
N ALA A 560 -25.40 -21.70 -40.77
CA ALA A 560 -26.31 -21.61 -41.91
C ALA A 560 -27.48 -20.66 -41.61
N ALA A 561 -28.01 -20.05 -42.66
CA ALA A 561 -29.22 -19.23 -42.58
C ALA A 561 -30.44 -20.08 -42.23
N VAL A 562 -31.31 -19.58 -41.37
CA VAL A 562 -32.60 -20.19 -41.04
C VAL A 562 -33.64 -19.67 -42.02
N ARG A 563 -34.36 -20.56 -42.69
CA ARG A 563 -35.49 -20.19 -43.55
C ARG A 563 -36.79 -20.35 -42.80
N GLN A 564 -37.72 -19.43 -43.00
CA GLN A 564 -39.08 -19.58 -42.50
C GLN A 564 -39.71 -20.86 -43.10
N ALA A 565 -40.25 -21.73 -42.26
CA ALA A 565 -40.94 -22.94 -42.73
C ALA A 565 -42.18 -22.55 -43.55
N SER A 566 -42.29 -23.07 -44.77
CA SER A 566 -43.45 -22.85 -45.61
C SER A 566 -44.67 -23.59 -45.04
N LEU A 567 -45.68 -22.86 -44.58
CA LEU A 567 -47.05 -23.41 -44.60
C LEU A 567 -47.50 -23.36 -46.05
N ASN A 568 -47.54 -24.51 -46.73
CA ASN A 568 -48.09 -24.60 -48.07
C ASN A 568 -49.57 -24.13 -48.03
N PRO A 569 -49.95 -23.00 -48.68
CA PRO A 569 -51.31 -22.48 -48.63
C PRO A 569 -52.21 -23.14 -49.68
N ALA A 570 -51.82 -24.29 -50.25
CA ALA A 570 -52.73 -25.09 -51.04
C ALA A 570 -53.93 -25.47 -50.15
N ALA A 571 -55.12 -24.95 -50.48
CA ALA A 571 -56.36 -25.32 -49.81
C ALA A 571 -56.43 -26.85 -49.71
N PRO A 572 -56.70 -27.42 -48.52
CA PRO A 572 -56.74 -28.85 -48.36
C PRO A 572 -57.75 -29.44 -49.35
N PRO A 573 -57.50 -30.61 -49.96
CA PRO A 573 -58.61 -31.36 -50.54
C PRO A 573 -59.65 -31.49 -49.43
N ALA A 574 -60.87 -31.06 -49.72
CA ALA A 574 -61.95 -31.01 -48.74
C ALA A 574 -62.11 -32.39 -48.08
N ALA A 575 -61.86 -32.41 -46.77
CA ALA A 575 -61.69 -33.58 -45.89
C ALA A 575 -60.27 -34.18 -45.90
N ALA A 576 -59.60 -34.09 -44.73
CA ALA A 576 -58.58 -35.05 -44.34
C ALA A 576 -59.11 -36.47 -44.63
N PRO A 577 -58.31 -37.40 -45.19
CA PRO A 577 -58.78 -38.75 -45.44
C PRO A 577 -59.22 -39.35 -44.10
N ALA A 578 -60.54 -39.47 -43.90
CA ALA A 578 -61.05 -40.31 -42.84
C ALA A 578 -60.52 -41.72 -43.15
N PHE A 579 -59.82 -42.34 -42.20
CA PHE A 579 -59.27 -43.70 -42.35
C PHE A 579 -60.33 -44.77 -42.68
N GLY A 580 -61.62 -44.42 -42.79
CA GLY A 580 -62.69 -45.29 -43.26
C GLY A 580 -62.64 -45.70 -44.74
N VAL A 581 -61.68 -45.24 -45.55
CA VAL A 581 -61.57 -45.65 -46.98
C VAL A 581 -60.21 -46.27 -47.34
N THR A 582 -59.21 -46.19 -46.47
CA THR A 582 -57.91 -46.87 -46.67
C THR A 582 -57.82 -48.05 -45.72
N ASP A 583 -58.44 -49.16 -46.10
CA ASP A 583 -58.36 -50.42 -45.37
C ASP A 583 -56.99 -51.08 -45.61
N PHE A 584 -56.08 -50.97 -44.64
CA PHE A 584 -54.79 -51.69 -44.66
C PHE A 584 -54.96 -53.20 -44.45
N SER A 585 -56.15 -53.70 -44.10
CA SER A 585 -56.39 -55.11 -43.79
C SER A 585 -56.39 -56.04 -45.02
N ALA A 586 -56.42 -55.49 -46.24
CA ALA A 586 -56.64 -56.27 -47.47
C ALA A 586 -55.41 -56.57 -48.35
N ALA A 587 -54.21 -56.05 -48.08
CA ALA A 587 -52.97 -56.45 -48.79
C ALA A 587 -51.68 -56.06 -48.03
N THR A 588 -50.62 -56.85 -48.25
CA THR A 588 -49.25 -56.69 -47.71
C THR A 588 -48.54 -55.43 -48.20
N ASN A 589 -48.95 -54.25 -47.74
CA ASN A 589 -48.22 -53.00 -47.98
C ASN A 589 -47.54 -52.54 -46.69
N GLN A 590 -46.28 -52.97 -46.50
CA GLN A 590 -45.38 -52.40 -45.49
C GLN A 590 -44.77 -51.11 -46.05
N PHE A 591 -44.73 -50.04 -45.26
CA PHE A 591 -43.84 -48.93 -45.56
C PHE A 591 -42.98 -48.63 -44.35
N ALA A 592 -41.71 -48.33 -44.62
CA ALA A 592 -40.77 -47.86 -43.63
C ALA A 592 -40.17 -46.55 -44.09
N PHE A 593 -39.81 -45.71 -43.14
CA PHE A 593 -39.07 -44.48 -43.37
C PHE A 593 -38.15 -44.22 -42.19
N ASP A 594 -37.04 -43.54 -42.44
CA ASP A 594 -36.08 -43.19 -41.41
C ASP A 594 -36.40 -41.81 -40.86
N VAL A 595 -36.51 -41.71 -39.54
CA VAL A 595 -36.50 -40.46 -38.79
C VAL A 595 -35.08 -40.21 -38.34
N VAL A 596 -34.40 -39.27 -38.98
CA VAL A 596 -33.05 -38.83 -38.61
C VAL A 596 -33.17 -37.65 -37.66
N VAL A 597 -32.72 -37.86 -36.43
CA VAL A 597 -32.62 -36.83 -35.41
C VAL A 597 -31.16 -36.41 -35.31
N SER A 598 -30.89 -35.12 -35.45
CA SER A 598 -29.54 -34.59 -35.33
C SER A 598 -29.53 -33.28 -34.57
N ASN A 599 -28.39 -32.96 -33.95
CA ASN A 599 -28.16 -31.70 -33.27
C ASN A 599 -29.09 -31.46 -32.07
N THR A 600 -29.52 -32.51 -31.36
CA THR A 600 -30.35 -32.36 -30.17
C THR A 600 -29.54 -32.04 -28.91
N LEU A 601 -29.94 -30.98 -28.19
CA LEU A 601 -29.38 -30.60 -26.88
C LEU A 601 -30.47 -30.74 -25.82
N GLY A 602 -30.47 -31.83 -25.05
CA GLY A 602 -31.34 -31.98 -23.88
C GLY A 602 -32.24 -33.23 -23.79
N GLY A 603 -31.93 -34.33 -24.47
CA GLY A 603 -32.46 -35.65 -24.09
C GLY A 603 -33.09 -36.51 -25.19
N ALA A 604 -33.11 -36.07 -26.45
CA ALA A 604 -33.27 -36.99 -27.57
C ALA A 604 -31.91 -37.60 -27.94
N ASN A 605 -31.92 -38.82 -28.46
CA ASN A 605 -30.70 -39.48 -28.93
C ASN A 605 -30.52 -39.13 -30.40
N ASP A 606 -29.44 -38.42 -30.75
CA ASP A 606 -29.09 -38.20 -32.15
C ASP A 606 -28.84 -39.56 -32.85
N GLY A 607 -29.42 -39.74 -34.03
CA GLY A 607 -29.36 -40.99 -34.77
C GLY A 607 -30.44 -41.13 -35.85
N THR A 608 -30.34 -42.20 -36.62
CA THR A 608 -31.32 -42.58 -37.64
C THR A 608 -32.22 -43.68 -37.08
N PHE A 609 -33.52 -43.45 -37.05
CA PHE A 609 -34.51 -44.35 -36.47
C PHE A 609 -35.52 -44.80 -37.53
N THR A 610 -35.47 -46.06 -37.91
CA THR A 610 -36.39 -46.63 -38.90
C THR A 610 -37.74 -46.92 -38.26
N VAL A 611 -38.78 -46.27 -38.75
CA VAL A 611 -40.18 -46.56 -38.38
C VAL A 611 -40.75 -47.53 -39.41
N THR A 612 -41.33 -48.65 -38.98
CA THR A 612 -41.89 -49.67 -39.88
C THR A 612 -43.37 -49.92 -39.60
N VAL A 613 -44.24 -49.55 -40.53
CA VAL A 613 -45.69 -49.72 -40.38
C VAL A 613 -46.15 -51.02 -41.05
N ASN A 614 -46.57 -52.00 -40.23
CA ASN A 614 -46.98 -53.34 -40.68
C ASN A 614 -48.51 -53.56 -40.63
N ALA A 615 -49.06 -54.14 -41.71
CA ALA A 615 -50.43 -53.89 -42.18
C ALA A 615 -51.66 -54.59 -41.51
N PRO A 616 -51.60 -55.63 -40.65
CA PRO A 616 -52.87 -56.24 -40.22
C PRO A 616 -53.60 -55.56 -39.04
N ALA A 617 -53.08 -54.47 -38.43
CA ALA A 617 -53.64 -53.90 -37.20
C ALA A 617 -53.86 -52.36 -37.17
N ILE A 618 -53.65 -51.64 -38.27
CA ILE A 618 -53.83 -50.18 -38.31
C ILE A 618 -55.23 -49.83 -38.85
N ALA A 619 -56.19 -49.55 -37.95
CA ALA A 619 -57.59 -49.31 -38.31
C ALA A 619 -58.04 -47.83 -38.19
N ASP A 620 -57.26 -46.97 -37.54
CA ASP A 620 -57.53 -45.54 -37.35
C ASP A 620 -56.25 -44.73 -37.06
N ASN A 621 -56.37 -43.40 -36.97
CA ASN A 621 -55.28 -42.48 -36.65
C ASN A 621 -54.58 -42.84 -35.32
N ALA A 622 -55.34 -43.33 -34.33
CA ALA A 622 -54.79 -43.65 -33.01
C ALA A 622 -53.92 -44.90 -33.09
N ALA A 623 -54.34 -45.92 -33.85
CA ALA A 623 -53.56 -47.12 -34.11
C ALA A 623 -52.29 -46.82 -34.93
N LEU A 624 -52.37 -45.91 -35.91
CA LEU A 624 -51.21 -45.47 -36.70
C LEU A 624 -50.19 -44.72 -35.84
N VAL A 625 -50.64 -43.72 -35.09
CA VAL A 625 -49.77 -42.94 -34.20
C VAL A 625 -49.17 -43.83 -33.10
N ALA A 626 -49.93 -44.80 -32.58
CA ALA A 626 -49.42 -45.76 -31.61
C ALA A 626 -48.33 -46.67 -32.21
N ALA A 627 -48.49 -47.15 -33.43
CA ALA A 627 -47.49 -47.96 -34.11
C ALA A 627 -46.19 -47.18 -34.35
N ILE A 628 -46.30 -45.95 -34.88
CA ILE A 628 -45.15 -45.08 -35.12
C ILE A 628 -44.43 -44.72 -33.81
N ASN A 629 -45.18 -44.34 -32.78
CA ASN A 629 -44.60 -44.01 -31.48
C ASN A 629 -43.96 -45.20 -30.79
N ASN A 630 -44.45 -46.42 -31.03
CA ASN A 630 -43.85 -47.62 -30.47
C ASN A 630 -42.44 -47.84 -31.02
N ASP A 631 -42.23 -47.63 -32.32
CA ASP A 631 -40.91 -47.70 -32.95
C ASP A 631 -39.99 -46.53 -32.57
N LEU A 632 -40.58 -45.37 -32.26
CA LEU A 632 -39.86 -44.19 -31.76
C LEU A 632 -39.63 -44.20 -30.25
N THR A 633 -40.02 -45.26 -29.53
CA THR A 633 -39.87 -45.33 -28.06
C THR A 633 -38.40 -45.23 -27.65
N GLY A 634 -38.08 -44.29 -26.75
CA GLY A 634 -36.71 -44.09 -26.24
C GLY A 634 -35.80 -43.24 -27.14
N THR A 635 -36.31 -42.75 -28.28
CA THR A 635 -35.57 -41.81 -29.16
C THR A 635 -35.64 -40.36 -28.68
N GLY A 636 -36.63 -40.04 -27.85
CA GLY A 636 -36.93 -38.67 -27.44
C GLY A 636 -37.80 -37.89 -28.45
N VAL A 637 -38.27 -38.56 -29.51
CA VAL A 637 -39.24 -38.04 -30.49
C VAL A 637 -40.57 -38.78 -30.36
N SER A 638 -41.69 -38.08 -30.59
CA SER A 638 -43.02 -38.65 -30.68
C SER A 638 -43.78 -38.12 -31.89
N ALA A 639 -44.60 -38.97 -32.49
CA ALA A 639 -45.55 -38.65 -33.53
C ALA A 639 -46.92 -38.28 -32.95
N TYR A 640 -47.64 -37.38 -33.62
CA TYR A 640 -49.01 -36.99 -33.29
C TYR A 640 -49.76 -36.55 -34.56
N ILE A 641 -51.10 -36.47 -34.48
CA ILE A 641 -51.91 -35.84 -35.54
C ILE A 641 -52.18 -34.39 -35.14
N ALA A 642 -51.80 -33.44 -36.00
CA ALA A 642 -52.08 -32.03 -35.79
C ALA A 642 -53.55 -31.68 -36.10
N ASP A 643 -54.00 -30.49 -35.68
CA ASP A 643 -55.42 -30.05 -35.81
C ASP A 643 -55.93 -30.01 -37.26
N ASN A 644 -55.02 -29.87 -38.23
CA ASN A 644 -55.30 -29.92 -39.66
C ASN A 644 -55.42 -31.35 -40.22
N GLY A 645 -55.27 -32.38 -39.38
CA GLY A 645 -55.39 -33.79 -39.75
C GLY A 645 -54.12 -34.45 -40.31
N THR A 646 -52.97 -33.75 -40.31
CA THR A 646 -51.69 -34.29 -40.80
C THR A 646 -50.88 -34.95 -39.70
N LEU A 647 -50.10 -35.98 -40.03
CA LEU A 647 -49.17 -36.66 -39.12
C LEU A 647 -47.88 -35.84 -38.99
N ALA A 648 -47.52 -35.46 -37.75
CA ALA A 648 -46.36 -34.64 -37.42
C ALA A 648 -45.49 -35.30 -36.35
N LEU A 649 -44.21 -34.89 -36.27
CA LEU A 649 -43.23 -35.35 -35.27
C LEU A 649 -42.83 -34.19 -34.34
N ARG A 650 -42.55 -34.50 -33.08
CA ARG A 650 -42.06 -33.54 -32.07
C ARG A 650 -41.10 -34.19 -31.09
N LEU A 651 -40.27 -33.38 -30.43
CA LEU A 651 -39.50 -33.82 -29.26
C LEU A 651 -40.44 -34.05 -28.06
N VAL A 652 -40.14 -35.07 -27.25
CA VAL A 652 -40.92 -35.46 -26.06
C VAL A 652 -40.58 -34.56 -24.87
N THR A 653 -39.35 -34.03 -24.82
CA THR A 653 -38.90 -33.01 -23.87
C THR A 653 -38.67 -31.68 -24.59
N PRO A 654 -38.97 -30.53 -23.97
CA PRO A 654 -38.67 -29.22 -24.55
C PRO A 654 -37.17 -29.11 -24.88
N GLY A 655 -36.84 -28.84 -26.13
CA GLY A 655 -35.46 -28.82 -26.62
C GLY A 655 -35.36 -28.37 -28.07
N SER A 656 -34.14 -28.14 -28.54
CA SER A 656 -33.84 -27.87 -29.95
C SER A 656 -33.25 -29.11 -30.61
N GLY A 657 -33.70 -29.44 -31.81
CA GLY A 657 -33.16 -30.52 -32.62
C GLY A 657 -33.67 -30.47 -34.05
N ASP A 658 -32.87 -31.00 -34.98
CA ASP A 658 -33.29 -31.20 -36.36
C ASP A 658 -33.92 -32.58 -36.48
N ILE A 659 -35.16 -32.63 -36.97
CA ILE A 659 -35.84 -33.86 -37.34
C ILE A 659 -35.94 -33.87 -38.86
N THR A 660 -35.30 -34.86 -39.46
CA THR A 660 -35.26 -35.10 -40.91
C THR A 660 -35.92 -36.43 -41.20
N LEU A 661 -36.64 -36.53 -42.31
CA LEU A 661 -37.14 -37.81 -42.81
C LEU A 661 -36.30 -38.26 -44.01
N GLN A 662 -35.85 -39.52 -44.02
CA GLN A 662 -34.99 -40.09 -45.07
C GLN A 662 -35.45 -41.51 -45.48
N ASN A 663 -34.85 -42.03 -46.56
CA ASN A 663 -35.01 -43.41 -47.07
C ASN A 663 -36.46 -43.87 -47.28
N TYR A 664 -37.19 -43.17 -48.14
CA TYR A 664 -38.42 -43.67 -48.73
C TYR A 664 -38.07 -44.48 -50.00
N ASP A 665 -38.62 -45.70 -50.14
CA ASP A 665 -38.38 -46.67 -51.23
C ASP A 665 -37.10 -47.52 -51.15
N ASN A 666 -37.08 -48.50 -50.23
CA ASN A 666 -36.47 -49.80 -50.53
C ASN A 666 -37.20 -50.89 -49.73
N ASP A 667 -38.02 -51.65 -50.44
CA ASP A 667 -38.69 -52.90 -50.04
C ASP A 667 -37.90 -53.71 -48.99
N PRO A 668 -38.40 -53.79 -47.72
CA PRO A 668 -37.72 -54.51 -46.66
C PRO A 668 -38.02 -56.02 -46.63
N ASP A 669 -38.90 -56.56 -47.48
CA ASP A 669 -39.23 -58.00 -47.55
C ASP A 669 -38.73 -58.72 -48.82
N GLY A 670 -38.24 -57.98 -49.81
CA GLY A 670 -37.62 -58.50 -51.03
C GLY A 670 -38.63 -59.02 -52.07
N GLY A 671 -39.92 -58.69 -51.93
CA GLY A 671 -40.97 -58.99 -52.88
C GLY A 671 -41.26 -57.85 -53.87
N ALA A 672 -41.57 -58.20 -55.13
CA ALA A 672 -41.81 -57.26 -56.24
C ALA A 672 -43.08 -56.37 -56.13
N ASN A 673 -43.60 -56.09 -54.94
CA ASN A 673 -44.75 -55.21 -54.73
C ASN A 673 -44.29 -53.80 -54.37
N ALA A 674 -43.99 -52.97 -55.37
CA ALA A 674 -43.77 -51.55 -55.16
C ALA A 674 -45.04 -50.88 -54.58
N ALA A 675 -44.91 -50.19 -53.44
CA ALA A 675 -45.96 -49.30 -52.96
C ALA A 675 -46.23 -48.22 -54.02
N PRO A 676 -47.49 -47.94 -54.41
CA PRO A 676 -47.77 -46.92 -55.43
C PRO A 676 -47.26 -45.54 -55.00
N ALA A 677 -46.51 -44.87 -55.87
CA ALA A 677 -46.03 -43.50 -55.64
C ALA A 677 -47.20 -42.54 -55.33
N GLY A 678 -47.13 -41.82 -54.22
CA GLY A 678 -48.04 -40.72 -53.86
C GLY A 678 -49.00 -40.94 -52.68
N GLN A 679 -49.10 -42.15 -52.10
CA GLN A 679 -49.95 -42.36 -50.92
C GLN A 679 -49.35 -41.85 -49.61
N ALA A 680 -48.01 -41.88 -49.44
CA ALA A 680 -47.34 -41.40 -48.23
C ALA A 680 -47.33 -39.86 -48.10
N ASN A 681 -47.08 -39.12 -49.20
CA ASN A 681 -47.14 -37.65 -49.21
C ASN A 681 -48.56 -37.14 -48.87
N SER A 682 -49.59 -37.89 -49.25
CA SER A 682 -50.99 -37.57 -48.90
C SER A 682 -51.33 -37.89 -47.44
N LEU A 683 -50.57 -38.78 -46.77
CA LEU A 683 -50.80 -39.18 -45.38
C LEU A 683 -50.04 -38.28 -44.39
N LEU A 684 -48.82 -37.85 -44.76
CA LEU A 684 -47.96 -36.98 -43.96
C LEU A 684 -48.20 -35.49 -44.21
N GLY A 685 -48.78 -35.11 -45.36
CA GLY A 685 -49.18 -33.73 -45.64
C GLY A 685 -48.06 -32.79 -46.07
N PHE A 686 -46.86 -33.31 -46.36
CA PHE A 686 -45.72 -32.56 -46.90
C PHE A 686 -44.88 -33.43 -47.85
N ASP A 687 -44.06 -32.79 -48.69
CA ASP A 687 -43.11 -33.45 -49.60
C ASP A 687 -41.81 -33.78 -48.85
N ILE A 688 -41.34 -35.03 -48.95
CA ILE A 688 -40.38 -35.62 -47.99
C ILE A 688 -38.94 -35.64 -48.56
N GLU A 689 -38.73 -35.30 -49.82
CA GLU A 689 -37.38 -35.25 -50.40
C GLU A 689 -36.57 -34.06 -49.86
N GLY A 690 -35.68 -34.33 -48.89
CA GLY A 690 -34.55 -33.46 -48.56
C GLY A 690 -34.84 -32.25 -47.66
N THR A 691 -36.00 -32.19 -47.02
CA THR A 691 -36.33 -31.11 -46.08
C THR A 691 -35.86 -31.43 -44.66
N SER A 692 -34.89 -30.66 -44.16
CA SER A 692 -34.55 -30.62 -42.73
C SER A 692 -35.51 -29.70 -41.99
N PHE A 693 -36.22 -30.24 -40.99
CA PHE A 693 -37.08 -29.45 -40.13
C PHE A 693 -36.36 -29.19 -38.81
N THR A 694 -36.07 -27.92 -38.53
CA THR A 694 -35.64 -27.51 -37.19
C THR A 694 -36.90 -27.29 -36.36
N THR A 695 -37.36 -28.32 -35.65
CA THR A 695 -38.54 -28.19 -34.79
C THR A 695 -38.12 -27.80 -33.38
N VAL A 696 -38.63 -26.66 -32.88
CA VAL A 696 -38.68 -26.37 -31.44
C VAL A 696 -40.14 -26.46 -31.04
N GLY A 697 -40.53 -27.54 -30.36
CA GLY A 697 -41.90 -27.75 -29.92
C GLY A 697 -42.05 -27.43 -28.43
N ASP A 698 -42.99 -26.54 -28.09
CA ASP A 698 -43.67 -26.61 -26.79
C ASP A 698 -44.79 -27.67 -26.85
N VAL A 699 -45.43 -27.92 -25.71
CA VAL A 699 -46.30 -29.09 -25.48
C VAL A 699 -47.59 -29.06 -26.33
N ASP A 700 -47.89 -27.95 -26.99
CA ASP A 700 -49.19 -27.61 -27.57
C ASP A 700 -49.25 -27.64 -29.12
N GLY A 701 -48.19 -28.05 -29.82
CA GLY A 701 -48.30 -28.53 -31.21
C GLY A 701 -48.57 -27.47 -32.29
N LEU A 702 -48.21 -26.21 -32.08
CA LEU A 702 -48.04 -25.22 -33.17
C LEU A 702 -46.65 -25.39 -33.80
N SER A 703 -46.58 -25.55 -35.13
CA SER A 703 -45.33 -25.43 -35.89
C SER A 703 -44.87 -23.96 -35.86
N GLY A 704 -44.02 -23.60 -34.90
CA GLY A 704 -43.51 -22.24 -34.73
C GLY A 704 -42.34 -21.92 -35.65
N ALA A 705 -42.22 -20.64 -36.02
CA ALA A 705 -40.99 -20.08 -36.60
C ALA A 705 -39.81 -20.40 -35.68
N GLY A 706 -38.75 -21.01 -36.20
CA GLY A 706 -37.50 -21.16 -35.45
C GLY A 706 -36.99 -19.77 -35.07
N VAL A 707 -36.83 -19.50 -33.77
CA VAL A 707 -36.20 -18.27 -33.31
C VAL A 707 -34.74 -18.32 -33.78
N ALA A 708 -34.33 -17.36 -34.60
CA ALA A 708 -32.93 -17.25 -35.00
C ALA A 708 -32.09 -16.92 -33.75
N ILE A 709 -31.01 -17.67 -33.53
CA ILE A 709 -30.18 -17.58 -32.31
C ILE A 709 -28.78 -17.10 -32.66
N ASN A 710 -28.06 -16.40 -31.77
CA ASN A 710 -26.67 -16.00 -32.00
C ASN A 710 -25.66 -17.16 -31.80
N GLY A 711 -26.04 -18.24 -31.10
CA GLY A 711 -25.19 -19.41 -30.87
C GLY A 711 -24.29 -19.34 -29.64
N TYR A 712 -24.43 -18.33 -28.78
CA TYR A 712 -23.68 -18.27 -27.52
C TYR A 712 -24.13 -19.39 -26.56
N PRO A 713 -23.18 -20.10 -25.91
CA PRO A 713 -23.48 -21.16 -24.96
C PRO A 713 -23.94 -20.62 -23.60
N THR A 714 -24.36 -21.53 -22.73
CA THR A 714 -24.45 -21.23 -21.29
C THR A 714 -23.06 -21.42 -20.66
N GLU A 715 -22.54 -20.40 -19.99
CA GLU A 715 -21.24 -20.44 -19.31
C GLU A 715 -21.31 -19.72 -17.96
N VAL A 716 -20.34 -19.98 -17.08
CA VAL A 716 -20.21 -19.28 -15.80
C VAL A 716 -18.92 -18.48 -15.79
N VAL A 717 -19.00 -17.20 -15.42
CA VAL A 717 -17.85 -16.34 -15.17
C VAL A 717 -17.68 -16.21 -13.66
N ASN A 718 -16.46 -16.44 -13.18
CA ASN A 718 -16.07 -16.25 -11.79
C ASN A 718 -15.08 -15.09 -11.69
N ILE A 719 -15.40 -14.12 -10.84
CA ILE A 719 -14.56 -12.97 -10.52
C ILE A 719 -14.08 -13.14 -9.08
N THR A 720 -12.77 -13.24 -8.87
CA THR A 720 -12.19 -13.41 -7.53
C THR A 720 -11.37 -12.19 -7.15
N ARG A 721 -11.67 -11.58 -6.00
CA ARG A 721 -10.87 -10.51 -5.40
C ARG A 721 -9.96 -11.07 -4.31
N THR A 722 -8.69 -10.70 -4.31
CA THR A 722 -7.75 -10.98 -3.22
C THR A 722 -7.52 -9.71 -2.41
N ASP A 723 -7.64 -9.78 -1.08
CA ASP A 723 -7.30 -8.66 -0.21
C ASP A 723 -5.77 -8.51 -0.11
N PRO A 724 -5.18 -7.36 -0.46
CA PRO A 724 -3.72 -7.21 -0.58
C PRO A 724 -3.01 -7.21 0.77
N ILE A 725 -3.71 -6.94 1.88
CA ILE A 725 -3.13 -6.87 3.23
C ILE A 725 -3.22 -8.23 3.92
N THR A 726 -4.35 -8.92 3.75
CA THR A 726 -4.67 -10.15 4.50
C THR A 726 -4.55 -11.43 3.66
N GLY A 727 -4.51 -11.33 2.33
CA GLY A 727 -4.47 -12.46 1.39
C GLY A 727 -5.79 -13.23 1.26
N VAL A 728 -6.89 -12.76 1.88
CA VAL A 728 -8.20 -13.43 1.84
C VAL A 728 -8.87 -13.23 0.48
N THR A 729 -9.43 -14.30 -0.10
CA THR A 729 -10.11 -14.25 -1.40
C THR A 729 -11.64 -14.26 -1.29
N SER A 730 -12.32 -13.54 -2.18
CA SER A 730 -13.78 -13.49 -2.29
C SER A 730 -14.21 -13.62 -3.75
N THR A 731 -15.12 -14.56 -4.05
CA THR A 731 -15.54 -14.86 -5.43
C THR A 731 -17.01 -14.50 -5.67
N GLN A 732 -17.28 -13.83 -6.79
CA GLN A 732 -18.61 -13.56 -7.34
C GLN A 732 -18.77 -14.31 -8.67
N SER A 733 -19.95 -14.87 -8.93
CA SER A 733 -20.22 -15.64 -10.15
C SER A 733 -21.37 -15.06 -10.95
N LEU A 734 -21.20 -14.98 -12.27
CA LEU A 734 -22.24 -14.62 -13.23
C LEU A 734 -22.52 -15.81 -14.15
N VAL A 735 -23.79 -16.21 -14.24
CA VAL A 735 -24.23 -17.21 -15.22
C VAL A 735 -24.67 -16.51 -16.50
N ILE A 736 -23.98 -16.79 -17.60
CA ILE A 736 -24.35 -16.33 -18.95
C ILE A 736 -25.42 -17.28 -19.48
N PRO A 737 -26.65 -16.82 -19.75
CA PRO A 737 -27.68 -17.67 -20.32
C PRO A 737 -27.41 -17.93 -21.80
N ARG A 738 -27.86 -19.09 -22.29
CA ARG A 738 -27.79 -19.46 -23.71
C ARG A 738 -28.38 -18.35 -24.58
N ASN A 739 -27.66 -18.00 -25.66
CA ASN A 739 -28.02 -16.96 -26.61
C ASN A 739 -28.20 -15.56 -26.02
N ALA A 740 -27.58 -15.26 -24.87
CA ALA A 740 -27.50 -13.88 -24.40
C ALA A 740 -26.84 -13.00 -25.46
N SER A 741 -27.34 -11.78 -25.70
CA SER A 741 -26.59 -10.83 -26.53
C SER A 741 -25.34 -10.36 -25.79
N ALA A 742 -24.32 -9.89 -26.52
CA ALA A 742 -23.12 -9.35 -25.89
C ALA A 742 -23.44 -8.19 -24.93
N LYS A 743 -24.46 -7.38 -25.26
CA LYS A 743 -25.01 -6.35 -24.36
C LYS A 743 -25.49 -6.92 -23.03
N GLN A 744 -26.26 -8.01 -23.05
CA GLN A 744 -26.77 -8.64 -21.84
C GLN A 744 -25.63 -9.17 -20.95
N ILE A 745 -24.61 -9.77 -21.57
CA ILE A 745 -23.42 -10.25 -20.87
C ILE A 745 -22.65 -9.09 -20.24
N ALA A 746 -22.39 -8.01 -21.01
CA ALA A 746 -21.70 -6.83 -20.52
C ALA A 746 -22.45 -6.18 -19.35
N ASN A 747 -23.77 -6.03 -19.44
CA ASN A 747 -24.58 -5.53 -18.32
C ASN A 747 -24.51 -6.43 -17.09
N GLY A 748 -24.48 -7.75 -17.27
CA GLY A 748 -24.28 -8.70 -16.18
C GLY A 748 -22.91 -8.53 -15.50
N LEU A 749 -21.85 -8.36 -16.30
CA LEU A 749 -20.49 -8.15 -15.81
C LEU A 749 -20.33 -6.78 -15.11
N ASN A 750 -20.92 -5.72 -15.66
CA ASN A 750 -20.92 -4.37 -15.08
C ASN A 750 -21.62 -4.28 -13.71
N ASN A 751 -22.47 -5.26 -13.37
CA ASN A 751 -23.08 -5.36 -12.05
C ASN A 751 -22.16 -6.02 -11.01
N LEU A 752 -21.02 -6.58 -11.42
CA LEU A 752 -20.01 -7.15 -10.53
C LEU A 752 -19.02 -6.07 -10.11
N THR A 753 -18.66 -6.05 -8.83
CA THR A 753 -17.69 -5.07 -8.31
C THR A 753 -16.32 -5.27 -8.94
N GLY A 754 -15.68 -4.18 -9.38
CA GLY A 754 -14.32 -4.20 -9.95
C GLY A 754 -14.28 -4.69 -11.40
N VAL A 755 -15.42 -4.81 -12.08
CA VAL A 755 -15.51 -5.23 -13.47
C VAL A 755 -16.22 -4.16 -14.29
N SER A 756 -15.63 -3.81 -15.43
CA SER A 756 -16.25 -2.99 -16.47
C SER A 756 -16.23 -3.76 -17.78
N ALA A 757 -17.32 -3.78 -18.52
CA ALA A 757 -17.47 -4.53 -19.76
C ALA A 757 -18.20 -3.69 -20.81
N ASN A 758 -17.60 -3.61 -21.99
CA ASN A 758 -18.20 -2.98 -23.17
C ASN A 758 -18.56 -4.06 -24.19
N ALA A 759 -19.70 -3.89 -24.86
CA ALA A 759 -20.17 -4.81 -25.89
C ALA A 759 -20.29 -4.10 -27.24
N ARG A 760 -20.10 -4.86 -28.32
CA ARG A 760 -20.21 -4.34 -29.68
C ARG A 760 -20.68 -5.41 -30.64
N ASN A 761 -21.23 -5.03 -31.79
CA ASN A 761 -21.52 -5.97 -32.87
C ASN A 761 -21.18 -5.35 -34.22
N THR A 762 -20.80 -6.16 -35.19
CA THR A 762 -20.47 -5.70 -36.54
C THR A 762 -20.83 -6.78 -37.54
N ILE A 763 -21.48 -6.38 -38.63
CA ILE A 763 -21.74 -7.22 -39.79
C ILE A 763 -21.28 -6.52 -41.06
N GLU A 764 -20.91 -7.32 -42.04
CA GLU A 764 -20.61 -6.89 -43.40
C GLU A 764 -21.53 -7.63 -44.36
N LEU A 765 -22.26 -6.86 -45.16
CA LEU A 765 -23.15 -7.33 -46.22
C LEU A 765 -22.41 -7.15 -47.55
N SER A 766 -22.21 -8.26 -48.27
CA SER A 766 -21.40 -8.28 -49.49
C SER A 766 -21.99 -9.21 -50.55
N ASN A 767 -21.38 -9.20 -51.75
CA ASN A 767 -21.72 -10.11 -52.85
C ASN A 767 -23.23 -10.18 -53.17
N LEU A 768 -23.87 -9.00 -53.21
CA LEU A 768 -25.29 -8.88 -53.47
C LEU A 768 -25.62 -9.33 -54.90
N GLN A 769 -26.35 -10.43 -55.05
CA GLN A 769 -26.83 -10.99 -56.32
C GLN A 769 -28.37 -11.02 -56.30
N VAL A 770 -28.98 -9.85 -56.20
CA VAL A 770 -30.43 -9.67 -56.18
C VAL A 770 -30.86 -8.73 -57.31
N THR A 771 -32.07 -8.89 -57.80
CA THR A 771 -32.66 -8.00 -58.81
C THR A 771 -33.75 -7.14 -58.18
N ARG A 772 -34.06 -5.99 -58.77
CA ARG A 772 -35.12 -5.08 -58.30
C ARG A 772 -36.56 -5.61 -58.52
N THR A 773 -36.74 -6.93 -58.61
CA THR A 773 -38.05 -7.56 -58.82
C THR A 773 -38.64 -8.04 -57.50
N ALA A 774 -39.96 -7.90 -57.34
CA ALA A 774 -40.64 -8.39 -56.15
C ALA A 774 -40.72 -9.94 -56.17
N PRO A 775 -40.56 -10.62 -55.02
CA PRO A 775 -40.38 -10.06 -53.68
C PRO A 775 -38.90 -9.74 -53.39
N LEU A 776 -38.54 -8.49 -53.07
CA LEU A 776 -37.21 -8.09 -52.57
C LEU A 776 -37.35 -7.21 -51.32
N GLN A 777 -36.98 -7.72 -50.15
CA GLN A 777 -36.91 -6.95 -48.92
C GLN A 777 -35.62 -7.31 -48.17
N LEU A 778 -34.98 -6.29 -47.60
CA LEU A 778 -33.87 -6.44 -46.67
C LEU A 778 -34.35 -5.94 -45.30
N ASN A 779 -34.32 -6.83 -44.32
CA ASN A 779 -34.73 -6.51 -42.96
C ASN A 779 -33.51 -6.55 -42.03
N LEU A 780 -33.43 -5.57 -41.13
CA LEU A 780 -32.43 -5.52 -40.06
C LEU A 780 -33.14 -5.30 -38.73
N ASN A 781 -32.98 -6.24 -37.80
CA ASN A 781 -33.59 -6.19 -36.46
C ASN A 781 -35.10 -5.89 -36.46
N GLY A 782 -35.84 -6.38 -37.46
CA GLY A 782 -37.28 -6.18 -37.60
C GLY A 782 -37.66 -4.96 -38.45
N GLU A 783 -36.70 -4.11 -38.85
CA GLU A 783 -36.93 -2.92 -39.66
C GLU A 783 -36.70 -3.19 -41.15
N ASP A 784 -37.72 -2.91 -41.95
CA ASP A 784 -37.68 -3.02 -43.41
C ASP A 784 -36.90 -1.85 -44.03
N LEU A 785 -35.82 -2.15 -44.75
CA LEU A 785 -34.90 -1.13 -45.26
C LEU A 785 -35.27 -0.63 -46.66
N LEU A 786 -36.02 -1.42 -47.45
CA LEU A 786 -36.44 -1.06 -48.81
C LEU A 786 -37.88 -0.55 -48.82
N GLU A 787 -38.10 0.58 -49.51
CA GLU A 787 -39.40 1.22 -49.59
C GLU A 787 -40.25 0.64 -50.73
N TYR A 788 -41.51 0.37 -50.43
CA TYR A 788 -42.52 -0.07 -51.39
C TYR A 788 -43.57 1.01 -51.62
N THR A 789 -43.99 1.13 -52.88
CA THR A 789 -45.12 1.96 -53.33
C THR A 789 -46.19 1.05 -53.93
N VAL A 790 -47.43 1.53 -54.03
CA VAL A 790 -48.52 0.74 -54.64
C VAL A 790 -48.58 1.05 -56.12
N ASP A 791 -48.48 0.02 -56.97
CA ASP A 791 -48.75 0.18 -58.39
C ASP A 791 -50.23 0.52 -58.59
N SER A 792 -50.48 1.74 -59.06
CA SER A 792 -51.81 2.28 -59.34
C SER A 792 -52.66 1.44 -60.32
N ALA A 793 -52.04 0.58 -61.14
CA ALA A 793 -52.75 -0.27 -62.11
C ALA A 793 -53.10 -1.67 -61.57
N THR A 794 -52.24 -2.26 -60.75
CA THR A 794 -52.38 -3.65 -60.27
C THR A 794 -52.73 -3.76 -58.80
N LEU A 795 -52.69 -2.65 -58.05
CA LEU A 795 -52.83 -2.58 -56.59
C LEU A 795 -51.81 -3.44 -55.82
N SER A 796 -50.75 -3.87 -56.48
CA SER A 796 -49.67 -4.67 -55.89
C SER A 796 -48.54 -3.78 -55.38
N PRO A 797 -47.84 -4.16 -54.30
CA PRO A 797 -46.66 -3.46 -53.84
C PRO A 797 -45.51 -3.63 -54.85
N VAL A 798 -44.92 -2.51 -55.27
CA VAL A 798 -43.72 -2.43 -56.14
C VAL A 798 -42.65 -1.56 -55.48
N LEU A 799 -41.37 -1.90 -55.63
CA LEU A 799 -40.30 -1.10 -55.04
C LEU A 799 -40.33 0.35 -55.54
N SER A 800 -40.15 1.30 -54.62
CA SER A 800 -40.09 2.74 -54.89
C SER A 800 -39.08 3.06 -55.99
N THR A 801 -39.32 4.11 -56.77
CA THR A 801 -38.37 4.60 -57.79
C THR A 801 -37.06 5.13 -57.20
N GLU A 802 -37.06 5.42 -55.89
CA GLU A 802 -35.90 5.92 -55.15
C GLU A 802 -34.92 4.79 -54.79
N VAL A 803 -35.35 3.53 -54.77
CA VAL A 803 -34.47 2.38 -54.51
C VAL A 803 -33.60 2.12 -55.76
N PRO A 804 -32.27 2.28 -55.68
CA PRO A 804 -31.36 2.01 -56.81
C PRO A 804 -31.41 0.53 -57.21
N ASP A 805 -31.05 0.21 -58.46
CA ASP A 805 -31.01 -1.19 -58.90
C ASP A 805 -29.68 -1.85 -58.47
N PRO A 806 -29.71 -2.82 -57.53
CA PRO A 806 -28.50 -3.45 -57.01
C PRO A 806 -27.69 -4.22 -58.07
N ALA A 807 -28.32 -4.66 -59.17
CA ALA A 807 -27.63 -5.33 -60.26
C ALA A 807 -26.90 -4.37 -61.21
N VAL A 808 -27.27 -3.09 -61.22
CA VAL A 808 -26.72 -2.05 -62.11
C VAL A 808 -25.72 -1.16 -61.38
N ASP A 809 -26.07 -0.69 -60.18
CA ASP A 809 -25.22 0.16 -59.35
C ASP A 809 -25.27 -0.29 -57.87
N PRO A 810 -24.46 -1.30 -57.52
CA PRO A 810 -24.41 -1.83 -56.15
C PRO A 810 -23.83 -0.83 -55.13
N VAL A 811 -23.02 0.16 -55.55
CA VAL A 811 -22.49 1.20 -54.64
C VAL A 811 -23.62 2.14 -54.26
N ALA A 812 -24.37 2.66 -55.24
CA ALA A 812 -25.51 3.53 -54.96
C ALA A 812 -26.59 2.81 -54.14
N PHE A 813 -26.80 1.50 -54.37
CA PHE A 813 -27.71 0.70 -53.54
C PHE A 813 -27.23 0.60 -52.08
N ASN A 814 -25.95 0.31 -51.85
CA ASN A 814 -25.39 0.26 -50.50
C ASN A 814 -25.43 1.62 -49.80
N ASP A 815 -25.15 2.72 -50.53
CA ASP A 815 -25.28 4.09 -50.02
C ASP A 815 -26.72 4.38 -49.58
N TYR A 816 -27.71 4.02 -50.42
CA TYR A 816 -29.13 4.16 -50.10
C TYR A 816 -29.51 3.36 -48.84
N VAL A 817 -29.11 2.10 -48.75
CA VAL A 817 -29.41 1.26 -47.57
C VAL A 817 -28.71 1.80 -46.32
N ALA A 818 -27.46 2.28 -46.43
CA ALA A 818 -26.76 2.92 -45.32
C ALA A 818 -27.48 4.17 -44.82
N GLU A 819 -27.94 5.03 -45.74
CA GLU A 819 -28.74 6.22 -45.40
C GLU A 819 -30.05 5.84 -44.71
N ARG A 820 -30.75 4.80 -45.19
CA ARG A 820 -31.98 4.29 -44.56
C ARG A 820 -31.75 3.78 -43.14
N ILE A 821 -30.68 3.03 -42.90
CA ILE A 821 -30.30 2.58 -41.55
C ILE A 821 -29.98 3.78 -40.67
N ASN A 822 -29.14 4.69 -41.17
CA ASN A 822 -28.70 5.88 -40.44
C ASN A 822 -29.79 6.91 -40.22
N ALA A 823 -30.95 6.83 -40.90
CA ALA A 823 -32.10 7.70 -40.70
C ALA A 823 -33.24 7.05 -39.88
N ASN A 824 -33.15 5.76 -39.57
CA ASN A 824 -34.19 5.03 -38.83
C ASN A 824 -34.04 5.26 -37.31
N GLU A 825 -35.04 5.88 -36.68
CA GLU A 825 -35.02 6.21 -35.23
C GLU A 825 -34.91 4.95 -34.32
N ASN A 826 -35.53 3.83 -34.70
CA ASN A 826 -35.47 2.59 -33.92
C ASN A 826 -34.07 1.98 -33.94
N LEU A 827 -33.42 1.96 -35.11
CA LEU A 827 -32.05 1.47 -35.26
C LEU A 827 -31.04 2.40 -34.58
N GLN A 828 -31.18 3.72 -34.72
CA GLN A 828 -30.34 4.69 -34.01
C GLN A 828 -30.46 4.55 -32.48
N THR A 829 -31.67 4.37 -31.95
CA THR A 829 -31.92 4.17 -30.52
C THR A 829 -31.26 2.87 -30.02
N ALA A 830 -31.17 1.85 -30.88
CA ALA A 830 -30.43 0.62 -30.60
C ALA A 830 -28.90 0.77 -30.73
N GLY A 831 -28.40 1.96 -31.10
CA GLY A 831 -26.97 2.25 -31.33
C GLY A 831 -26.44 1.64 -32.63
N ILE A 832 -27.33 1.39 -33.61
CA ILE A 832 -27.01 0.77 -34.89
C ILE A 832 -26.81 1.84 -35.95
N TYR A 833 -25.71 1.77 -36.69
CA TYR A 833 -25.42 2.65 -37.83
C TYR A 833 -24.69 1.87 -38.93
N ALA A 834 -24.68 2.41 -40.14
CA ALA A 834 -24.10 1.76 -41.30
C ALA A 834 -23.19 2.68 -42.13
N ILE A 835 -22.17 2.09 -42.74
CA ILE A 835 -21.24 2.75 -43.65
C ILE A 835 -21.17 1.93 -44.93
N SER A 836 -21.47 2.56 -46.06
CA SER A 836 -21.19 2.01 -47.38
C SER A 836 -19.69 2.18 -47.68
N ALA A 837 -19.05 1.09 -48.10
CA ALA A 837 -17.61 1.05 -48.33
C ALA A 837 -17.27 0.21 -49.56
N VAL A 838 -16.00 0.30 -49.97
CA VAL A 838 -15.41 -0.59 -50.99
C VAL A 838 -14.30 -1.37 -50.31
N ASP A 839 -14.28 -2.68 -50.48
CA ASP A 839 -13.20 -3.53 -49.98
C ASP A 839 -11.88 -3.11 -50.65
N SER A 840 -10.91 -2.67 -49.85
CA SER A 840 -9.61 -2.18 -50.32
C SER A 840 -8.74 -3.24 -51.03
N VAL A 841 -9.05 -4.53 -50.83
CA VAL A 841 -8.32 -5.68 -51.38
C VAL A 841 -9.06 -6.26 -52.60
N THR A 842 -10.37 -6.45 -52.51
CA THR A 842 -11.16 -7.07 -53.59
C THR A 842 -11.81 -6.08 -54.55
N GLY A 843 -11.87 -4.79 -54.18
CA GLY A 843 -12.52 -3.73 -54.95
C GLY A 843 -14.04 -3.85 -55.01
N ARG A 844 -14.65 -4.76 -54.24
CA ARG A 844 -16.09 -5.01 -54.25
C ARG A 844 -16.83 -4.04 -53.32
N PRO A 845 -18.01 -3.56 -53.71
CA PRO A 845 -18.87 -2.76 -52.84
C PRO A 845 -19.39 -3.62 -51.69
N GLN A 846 -19.42 -3.04 -50.49
CA GLN A 846 -19.85 -3.68 -49.25
C GLN A 846 -20.60 -2.68 -48.38
N LEU A 847 -21.54 -3.17 -47.58
CA LEU A 847 -22.24 -2.39 -46.58
C LEU A 847 -21.87 -2.92 -45.19
N ARG A 848 -21.25 -2.09 -44.36
CA ARG A 848 -20.88 -2.46 -43.00
C ARG A 848 -21.85 -1.83 -42.01
N VAL A 849 -22.39 -2.64 -41.11
CA VAL A 849 -23.31 -2.20 -40.07
C VAL A 849 -22.67 -2.47 -38.71
N PHE A 850 -22.72 -1.49 -37.83
CA PHE A 850 -22.13 -1.53 -36.50
C PHE A 850 -23.21 -1.33 -35.45
N SER A 851 -23.09 -2.02 -34.32
CA SER A 851 -23.85 -1.77 -33.09
C SER A 851 -22.88 -1.42 -31.97
N THR A 852 -23.03 -0.23 -31.38
CA THR A 852 -22.23 0.22 -30.24
C THR A 852 -22.74 -0.31 -28.90
N THR A 853 -23.95 -0.86 -28.87
CA THR A 853 -24.55 -1.44 -27.66
C THR A 853 -24.24 -2.93 -27.52
N GLY A 854 -23.83 -3.59 -28.61
CA GLY A 854 -23.55 -5.02 -28.64
C GLY A 854 -24.79 -5.91 -28.63
N ASP A 855 -25.94 -5.36 -29.00
CA ASP A 855 -27.11 -6.16 -29.33
C ASP A 855 -26.86 -7.03 -30.57
N ASP A 856 -27.57 -8.16 -30.62
CA ASP A 856 -27.50 -9.08 -31.75
C ASP A 856 -28.02 -8.40 -33.02
N LEU A 857 -27.38 -8.69 -34.15
CA LEU A 857 -27.76 -8.18 -35.45
C LEU A 857 -28.42 -9.30 -36.24
N GLN A 858 -29.73 -9.20 -36.37
CA GLN A 858 -30.57 -10.09 -37.16
C GLN A 858 -30.72 -9.50 -38.56
N VAL A 859 -30.16 -10.19 -39.54
CA VAL A 859 -30.28 -9.84 -40.96
C VAL A 859 -31.21 -10.81 -41.62
N ALA A 860 -32.17 -10.31 -42.38
CA ALA A 860 -33.06 -11.15 -43.16
C ALA A 860 -33.21 -10.68 -44.60
N LEU A 861 -33.22 -11.65 -45.51
CA LEU A 861 -33.42 -11.44 -46.94
C LEU A 861 -34.71 -12.13 -47.37
N THR A 862 -35.62 -11.36 -47.95
CA THR A 862 -36.73 -11.87 -48.76
C THR A 862 -36.41 -11.55 -50.21
N ALA A 863 -36.21 -12.55 -51.05
CA ALA A 863 -35.77 -12.38 -52.43
C ALA A 863 -36.38 -13.46 -53.34
N ALA A 864 -36.31 -13.28 -54.66
CA ALA A 864 -36.74 -14.32 -55.61
C ALA A 864 -35.88 -15.59 -55.46
N ALA A 865 -36.41 -16.73 -55.90
CA ALA A 865 -35.72 -18.01 -55.76
C ALA A 865 -34.35 -17.99 -56.46
N GLY A 866 -33.28 -18.22 -55.70
CA GLY A 866 -31.90 -18.27 -56.20
C GLY A 866 -31.12 -16.95 -56.13
N GLU A 867 -31.75 -15.83 -55.72
CA GLU A 867 -31.05 -14.58 -55.43
C GLU A 867 -30.31 -14.66 -54.08
N THR A 868 -29.16 -14.00 -53.93
CA THR A 868 -28.30 -14.17 -52.75
C THR A 868 -27.72 -12.88 -52.17
N LEU A 869 -27.46 -12.89 -50.87
CA LEU A 869 -26.70 -11.89 -50.12
C LEU A 869 -25.73 -12.60 -49.18
N ASP A 870 -24.46 -12.22 -49.18
CA ASP A 870 -23.48 -12.74 -48.23
C ASP A 870 -23.42 -11.86 -46.98
N VAL A 871 -23.45 -12.51 -45.80
CA VAL A 871 -23.30 -11.88 -44.49
C VAL A 871 -22.02 -12.41 -43.84
N SER A 872 -21.16 -11.51 -43.36
CA SER A 872 -19.96 -11.85 -42.57
C SER A 872 -19.87 -10.94 -41.33
N ASP A 873 -18.98 -11.28 -40.39
CA ASP A 873 -18.70 -10.44 -39.21
C ASP A 873 -17.49 -9.50 -39.41
N GLY A 874 -16.98 -9.40 -40.64
CA GLY A 874 -15.84 -8.56 -41.00
C GLY A 874 -14.47 -9.08 -40.52
N THR A 875 -14.38 -10.29 -39.95
CA THR A 875 -13.11 -10.85 -39.43
C THR A 875 -12.45 -11.91 -40.33
N GLY A 876 -12.95 -12.10 -41.55
CA GLY A 876 -12.37 -13.03 -42.54
C GLY A 876 -12.86 -14.47 -42.43
N ASN A 877 -13.90 -14.73 -41.63
CA ASN A 877 -14.64 -16.00 -41.60
C ASN A 877 -15.45 -16.21 -42.91
N PRO A 878 -15.76 -17.47 -43.31
CA PRO A 878 -16.52 -17.71 -44.53
C PRO A 878 -17.91 -17.06 -44.45
N ASN A 879 -18.26 -16.31 -45.50
CA ASN A 879 -19.56 -15.67 -45.65
C ASN A 879 -20.71 -16.68 -45.49
N VAL A 880 -21.74 -16.32 -44.71
CA VAL A 880 -23.02 -17.02 -44.72
C VAL A 880 -23.88 -16.43 -45.82
N THR A 881 -24.17 -17.22 -46.84
CA THR A 881 -25.03 -16.80 -47.94
C THR A 881 -26.50 -16.96 -47.57
N LEU A 882 -27.22 -15.83 -47.48
CA LEU A 882 -28.68 -15.80 -47.46
C LEU A 882 -29.17 -16.04 -48.90
N THR A 883 -30.02 -17.03 -49.12
CA THR A 883 -30.61 -17.30 -50.45
C THR A 883 -32.12 -17.09 -50.40
N GLY A 884 -32.63 -16.28 -51.32
CA GLY A 884 -34.06 -16.11 -51.56
C GLY A 884 -34.71 -17.42 -51.96
N ALA A 885 -35.86 -17.73 -51.34
CA ALA A 885 -36.66 -18.91 -51.64
C ALA A 885 -37.89 -18.58 -52.51
N GLY A 886 -38.10 -17.31 -52.87
CA GLY A 886 -39.32 -16.85 -53.53
C GLY A 886 -40.54 -16.81 -52.60
N ASN A 887 -41.71 -16.46 -53.14
CA ASN A 887 -43.00 -16.47 -52.43
C ASN A 887 -43.03 -15.73 -51.08
N SER A 888 -42.26 -14.63 -50.96
CA SER A 888 -42.13 -13.84 -49.73
C SER A 888 -41.60 -14.63 -48.51
N ILE A 889 -40.84 -15.70 -48.74
CA ILE A 889 -40.19 -16.47 -47.68
C ILE A 889 -38.91 -15.73 -47.24
N GLU A 890 -38.79 -15.55 -45.93
CA GLU A 890 -37.66 -14.91 -45.28
C GLU A 890 -36.52 -15.90 -44.99
N SER A 891 -35.29 -15.49 -45.31
CA SER A 891 -34.04 -16.19 -44.96
C SER A 891 -33.26 -15.32 -43.98
N THR A 892 -33.06 -15.81 -42.75
CA THR A 892 -32.61 -15.01 -41.61
C THR A 892 -31.33 -15.58 -40.98
N ILE A 893 -30.43 -14.71 -40.55
CA ILE A 893 -29.27 -15.05 -39.72
C ILE A 893 -29.14 -14.05 -38.58
N VAL A 894 -28.69 -14.52 -37.42
CA VAL A 894 -28.35 -13.67 -36.26
C VAL A 894 -26.84 -13.76 -36.03
N VAL A 895 -26.21 -12.59 -36.00
CA VAL A 895 -24.79 -12.42 -35.70
C VAL A 895 -24.64 -11.93 -34.27
N GLY A 896 -23.87 -12.66 -33.46
CA GLY A 896 -23.60 -12.29 -32.06
C GLY A 896 -22.56 -11.18 -31.96
N GLY A 897 -22.54 -10.47 -30.84
CA GLY A 897 -21.58 -9.40 -30.59
C GLY A 897 -20.15 -9.87 -30.25
N ARG A 898 -19.40 -8.96 -29.63
CA ARG A 898 -18.08 -9.12 -29.02
C ARG A 898 -18.05 -8.33 -27.72
N LEU A 899 -17.19 -8.73 -26.79
CA LEU A 899 -17.01 -8.08 -25.50
C LEU A 899 -15.55 -7.73 -25.24
N ASP A 900 -15.34 -6.57 -24.64
CA ASP A 900 -14.07 -6.15 -24.06
C ASP A 900 -14.32 -5.93 -22.56
N VAL A 901 -13.57 -6.62 -21.71
CA VAL A 901 -13.74 -6.58 -20.24
C VAL A 901 -12.49 -6.00 -19.60
N SER A 902 -12.66 -5.17 -18.59
CA SER A 902 -11.60 -4.63 -17.75
C SER A 902 -11.85 -4.98 -16.29
N LEU A 903 -10.79 -5.30 -15.58
CA LEU A 903 -10.79 -5.67 -14.16
C LEU A 903 -9.91 -4.70 -13.39
N SER A 904 -10.40 -4.25 -12.24
CA SER A 904 -9.60 -3.49 -11.27
C SER A 904 -8.47 -4.34 -10.66
N ASP A 905 -7.52 -3.69 -10.00
CA ASP A 905 -6.41 -4.34 -9.30
C ASP A 905 -6.87 -5.38 -8.26
N ASN A 906 -6.09 -6.44 -8.13
CA ASN A 906 -6.34 -7.62 -7.29
C ASN A 906 -7.59 -8.45 -7.64
N PHE A 907 -8.20 -8.24 -8.81
CA PHE A 907 -9.26 -9.11 -9.34
C PHE A 907 -8.73 -10.08 -10.40
N SER A 908 -9.24 -11.30 -10.39
CA SER A 908 -9.02 -12.31 -11.43
C SER A 908 -10.32 -12.78 -12.05
N PHE A 909 -10.27 -13.17 -13.33
CA PHE A 909 -11.41 -13.64 -14.11
C PHE A 909 -11.14 -15.05 -14.60
N ALA A 910 -12.10 -15.94 -14.38
CA ALA A 910 -12.06 -17.31 -14.87
C ALA A 910 -13.42 -17.71 -15.43
N THR A 911 -13.44 -18.57 -16.44
CA THR A 911 -14.67 -19.14 -16.99
C THR A 911 -14.83 -20.60 -16.60
N LEU A 912 -16.08 -21.07 -16.57
CA LEU A 912 -16.44 -22.49 -16.49
C LEU A 912 -17.30 -22.85 -17.71
N PRO A 913 -16.79 -23.69 -18.64
CA PRO A 913 -15.46 -24.32 -18.65
C PRO A 913 -14.30 -23.30 -18.87
N PRO A 914 -13.03 -23.64 -18.53
CA PRO A 914 -11.88 -22.76 -18.73
C PRO A 914 -11.63 -22.38 -20.20
N ASN A 915 -11.91 -23.29 -21.13
CA ASN A 915 -11.96 -22.99 -22.56
C ASN A 915 -13.35 -22.47 -22.92
N SER A 916 -13.58 -21.18 -22.69
CA SER A 916 -14.83 -20.51 -23.02
C SER A 916 -14.98 -20.35 -24.54
N LEU A 917 -16.20 -20.58 -25.04
CA LEU A 917 -16.52 -20.32 -26.44
C LEU A 917 -16.78 -18.83 -26.70
N ILE A 918 -16.90 -18.01 -25.65
CA ILE A 918 -17.08 -16.56 -25.73
C ILE A 918 -15.76 -15.84 -25.47
N PHE A 919 -15.07 -16.16 -24.37
CA PHE A 919 -13.87 -15.45 -23.93
C PHE A 919 -12.55 -16.11 -24.34
N GLY A 920 -12.55 -17.38 -24.76
CA GLY A 920 -11.32 -18.13 -25.05
C GLY A 920 -10.78 -18.92 -23.85
N ASP A 921 -9.51 -19.30 -23.87
CA ASP A 921 -8.85 -20.02 -22.77
C ASP A 921 -8.54 -19.08 -21.60
N SER A 922 -9.37 -19.12 -20.56
CA SER A 922 -9.22 -18.28 -19.37
C SER A 922 -8.05 -18.69 -18.47
N SER A 923 -7.31 -19.74 -18.81
CA SER A 923 -6.11 -20.18 -18.08
C SER A 923 -4.80 -19.77 -18.77
N ALA A 924 -4.89 -19.18 -19.95
CA ALA A 924 -3.74 -18.71 -20.70
C ALA A 924 -3.08 -17.49 -20.01
N ALA A 925 -1.75 -17.39 -20.11
CA ALA A 925 -0.98 -16.31 -19.47
C ALA A 925 -1.25 -14.93 -20.09
N ASP A 926 -1.77 -14.89 -21.31
CA ASP A 926 -2.13 -13.70 -22.08
C ASP A 926 -3.64 -13.39 -22.07
N PHE A 927 -4.43 -14.10 -21.25
CA PHE A 927 -5.87 -13.91 -21.18
C PHE A 927 -6.27 -12.57 -20.57
N ALA A 928 -5.64 -12.18 -19.46
CA ALA A 928 -5.84 -10.90 -18.78
C ALA A 928 -4.52 -10.12 -18.80
N VAL A 929 -4.42 -9.15 -19.71
CA VAL A 929 -3.20 -8.37 -19.94
C VAL A 929 -3.29 -7.01 -19.25
N PRO A 930 -2.17 -6.42 -18.79
CA PRO A 930 -2.17 -5.08 -18.20
C PRO A 930 -2.80 -4.03 -19.14
N ALA A 931 -3.75 -3.26 -18.62
CA ALA A 931 -4.45 -2.20 -19.35
C ALA A 931 -3.99 -0.79 -18.95
N TYR A 932 -3.21 -0.68 -17.87
CA TYR A 932 -2.66 0.58 -17.40
C TYR A 932 -1.59 1.11 -18.35
N LEU A 933 -1.76 2.35 -18.83
CA LEU A 933 -0.85 2.99 -19.79
C LEU A 933 0.11 4.01 -19.16
N GLY A 934 0.01 4.27 -17.85
CA GLY A 934 0.88 5.24 -17.16
C GLY A 934 0.55 6.70 -17.43
N ILE A 935 -0.50 7.00 -18.20
CA ILE A 935 -0.89 8.36 -18.59
C ILE A 935 -2.34 8.65 -18.20
N ARG A 936 -2.61 9.93 -17.97
CA ARG A 936 -3.95 10.47 -17.78
C ARG A 936 -4.22 11.54 -18.83
N ALA A 937 -5.39 11.49 -19.44
CA ALA A 937 -5.90 12.53 -20.32
C ALA A 937 -7.42 12.49 -20.31
N GLY A 938 -8.05 13.66 -20.44
CA GLY A 938 -9.50 13.79 -20.35
C GLY A 938 -10.07 14.53 -21.55
N ILE A 939 -11.29 14.19 -21.97
CA ILE A 939 -12.04 14.94 -22.99
C ILE A 939 -13.29 15.54 -22.35
N SER A 940 -13.56 16.79 -22.67
CA SER A 940 -14.79 17.50 -22.26
C SER A 940 -15.44 18.22 -23.45
N GLY A 941 -16.69 18.65 -23.29
CA GLY A 941 -17.47 19.31 -24.35
C GLY A 941 -18.42 18.36 -25.09
N THR A 942 -18.83 18.72 -26.31
CA THR A 942 -19.76 17.93 -27.13
C THR A 942 -19.10 17.47 -28.43
N PRO A 943 -18.59 16.23 -28.47
CA PRO A 943 -17.98 15.67 -29.68
C PRO A 943 -19.06 15.27 -30.69
N GLN A 944 -18.65 15.09 -31.94
CA GLN A 944 -19.45 14.50 -33.01
C GLN A 944 -18.80 13.21 -33.50
N ALA A 945 -19.59 12.35 -34.16
CA ALA A 945 -19.05 11.16 -34.81
C ALA A 945 -17.98 11.56 -35.84
N GLY A 946 -16.82 10.91 -35.77
CA GLY A 946 -15.66 11.19 -36.61
C GLY A 946 -14.67 12.22 -36.04
N ASP A 947 -15.00 12.92 -34.94
CA ASP A 947 -14.03 13.80 -34.27
C ASP A 947 -12.85 12.97 -33.74
N THR A 948 -11.63 13.49 -33.90
CA THR A 948 -10.41 12.83 -33.46
C THR A 948 -9.50 13.71 -32.61
N PHE A 949 -8.81 13.07 -31.67
CA PHE A 949 -7.83 13.69 -30.78
C PHE A 949 -6.58 12.81 -30.74
N THR A 950 -5.40 13.40 -30.81
CA THR A 950 -4.13 12.67 -30.78
C THR A 950 -3.44 12.86 -29.44
N LEU A 951 -2.78 11.80 -28.99
CA LEU A 951 -1.83 11.85 -27.88
C LEU A 951 -0.51 11.29 -28.40
N ASP A 952 0.55 12.08 -28.33
CA ASP A 952 1.88 11.74 -28.84
C ASP A 952 2.97 12.20 -27.88
N PHE A 953 4.20 11.78 -28.13
CA PHE A 953 5.36 12.24 -27.39
C PHE A 953 5.67 13.70 -27.74
N ASN A 954 5.86 14.51 -26.71
CA ASN A 954 6.20 15.92 -26.84
C ASN A 954 7.68 16.10 -27.24
N ARG A 955 7.96 16.10 -28.54
CA ARG A 955 9.34 16.27 -29.06
C ARG A 955 9.89 17.69 -28.97
N ASP A 956 9.01 18.69 -28.83
CA ASP A 956 9.35 20.12 -28.80
C ASP A 956 9.07 20.74 -27.42
N ALA A 957 9.34 19.99 -26.35
CA ALA A 957 8.99 20.37 -24.98
C ALA A 957 9.88 21.45 -24.34
N ALA A 958 10.81 22.04 -25.08
CA ALA A 958 11.79 22.99 -24.54
C ALA A 958 11.14 24.23 -23.88
N LEU A 959 9.94 24.62 -24.34
CA LEU A 959 9.15 25.71 -23.76
C LEU A 959 8.04 25.24 -22.81
N ASP A 960 7.87 23.92 -22.64
CA ASP A 960 6.90 23.33 -21.73
C ASP A 960 7.46 23.34 -20.29
N ASN A 961 6.65 23.78 -19.35
CA ASN A 961 7.00 23.89 -17.94
C ASN A 961 6.03 23.14 -17.02
N ARG A 962 5.17 22.27 -17.57
CA ARG A 962 4.15 21.55 -16.79
C ARG A 962 4.77 20.70 -15.68
N ASN A 963 5.86 19.97 -15.95
CA ASN A 963 6.54 19.20 -14.91
C ASN A 963 7.26 20.12 -13.91
N ALA A 964 7.79 21.24 -14.37
CA ALA A 964 8.41 22.24 -13.50
C ALA A 964 7.42 22.81 -12.48
N ILE A 965 6.17 23.10 -12.91
CA ILE A 965 5.09 23.54 -12.02
C ILE A 965 4.77 22.48 -10.96
N GLN A 966 4.77 21.19 -11.33
CA GLN A 966 4.57 20.10 -10.36
C GLN A 966 5.73 20.00 -9.35
N LEU A 967 6.98 20.15 -9.82
CA LEU A 967 8.15 20.21 -8.95
C LEU A 967 8.09 21.39 -7.97
N VAL A 968 7.65 22.58 -8.43
CA VAL A 968 7.41 23.73 -7.53
C VAL A 968 6.28 23.43 -6.55
N GLY A 969 5.22 22.75 -7.00
CA GLY A 969 4.10 22.32 -6.17
C GLY A 969 4.51 21.46 -4.96
N LEU A 970 5.66 20.77 -5.04
CA LEU A 970 6.22 20.01 -3.92
C LEU A 970 6.59 20.90 -2.71
N GLU A 971 6.79 22.21 -2.90
CA GLU A 971 7.03 23.15 -1.78
C GLU A 971 5.89 23.12 -0.76
N GLN A 972 4.65 23.06 -1.25
CA GLN A 972 3.43 23.13 -0.44
C GLN A 972 2.77 21.75 -0.25
N ALA A 973 3.25 20.74 -0.96
CA ALA A 973 2.73 19.39 -0.88
C ALA A 973 2.93 18.81 0.52
N LYS A 974 1.90 18.15 1.05
CA LYS A 974 1.92 17.52 2.38
C LYS A 974 2.55 16.14 2.34
N THR A 975 3.80 16.05 1.91
CA THR A 975 4.52 14.78 1.70
C THR A 975 5.03 14.17 3.00
N ILE A 976 5.32 14.98 4.03
CA ILE A 976 5.84 14.48 5.30
C ILE A 976 4.68 13.96 6.16
N GLY A 977 4.52 12.63 6.20
CA GLY A 977 3.47 11.96 6.97
C GLY A 977 2.07 12.20 6.43
N GLY A 978 1.96 12.61 5.17
CA GLY A 978 0.69 13.00 4.53
C GLY A 978 0.11 14.33 5.02
N VAL A 979 0.78 15.05 5.94
CA VAL A 979 0.16 16.19 6.65
C VAL A 979 0.99 17.48 6.67
N SER A 980 2.30 17.41 6.42
CA SER A 980 3.21 18.58 6.52
C SER A 980 4.03 18.74 5.25
N SER A 981 4.33 19.99 4.87
CA SER A 981 5.35 20.29 3.84
C SER A 981 6.77 20.13 4.40
N PHE A 982 7.79 20.26 3.55
CA PHE A 982 9.19 20.22 3.98
C PHE A 982 9.52 21.33 5.00
N ALA A 983 9.06 22.55 4.74
CA ALA A 983 9.26 23.69 5.64
C ALA A 983 8.50 23.51 6.96
N ASP A 984 7.26 22.99 6.91
CA ASP A 984 6.48 22.69 8.11
C ASP A 984 7.13 21.58 8.95
N GLY A 985 7.66 20.54 8.29
CA GLY A 985 8.36 19.43 8.96
C GLY A 985 9.58 19.91 9.72
N TYR A 986 10.41 20.75 9.10
CA TYR A 986 11.56 21.36 9.79
C TYR A 986 11.11 22.34 10.89
N GLY A 987 10.08 23.14 10.63
CA GLY A 987 9.51 24.06 11.62
C GLY A 987 9.03 23.34 12.89
N LYS A 988 8.40 22.16 12.75
CA LYS A 988 7.99 21.31 13.87
C LYS A 988 9.17 20.79 14.68
N LEU A 989 10.26 20.37 14.03
CA LEU A 989 11.47 19.94 14.72
C LEU A 989 12.06 21.09 15.57
N VAL A 990 12.16 22.29 14.99
CA VAL A 990 12.62 23.49 15.72
C VAL A 990 11.68 23.83 16.88
N GLU A 991 10.36 23.76 16.65
CA GLU A 991 9.34 24.02 17.67
C GLU A 991 9.42 23.02 18.83
N GLU A 992 9.54 21.72 18.55
CA GLU A 992 9.61 20.67 19.57
C GLU A 992 10.86 20.81 20.44
N VAL A 993 12.03 21.01 19.82
CA VAL A 993 13.28 21.27 20.55
C VAL A 993 13.19 22.56 21.36
N GLY A 994 12.59 23.62 20.80
CA GLY A 994 12.40 24.90 21.51
C GLY A 994 11.46 24.78 22.72
N ILE A 995 10.36 24.02 22.60
CA ILE A 995 9.44 23.75 23.72
C ILE A 995 10.16 22.95 24.80
N ARG A 996 10.86 21.87 24.42
CA ARG A 996 11.61 21.02 25.36
C ARG A 996 12.73 21.80 26.06
N THR A 997 13.40 22.71 25.34
CA THR A 997 14.43 23.58 25.91
C THR A 997 13.86 24.49 26.98
N ASN A 998 12.73 25.15 26.72
CA ASN A 998 12.08 26.01 27.71
C ASN A 998 11.58 25.22 28.93
N GLU A 999 11.00 24.04 28.72
CA GLU A 999 10.57 23.14 29.80
C GLU A 999 11.75 22.76 30.71
N VAL A 1000 12.85 22.29 30.12
CA VAL A 1000 14.03 21.88 30.87
C VAL A 1000 14.66 23.07 31.58
N GLN A 1001 14.77 24.24 30.94
CA GLN A 1001 15.32 25.43 31.60
C GLN A 1001 14.55 25.79 32.88
N ILE A 1002 13.21 25.80 32.82
CA ILE A 1002 12.36 26.08 33.99
C ILE A 1002 12.58 25.04 35.09
N ASN A 1003 12.62 23.76 34.72
CA ASN A 1003 12.85 22.67 35.67
C ASN A 1003 14.24 22.74 36.30
N THR A 1004 15.26 23.10 35.52
CA THR A 1004 16.63 23.31 35.99
C THR A 1004 16.71 24.44 37.01
N GLU A 1005 16.12 25.61 36.70
CA GLU A 1005 16.08 26.75 37.63
C GLU A 1005 15.36 26.40 38.94
N ALA A 1006 14.24 25.67 38.85
CA ALA A 1006 13.52 25.18 40.02
C ALA A 1006 14.34 24.19 40.87
N ALA A 1007 14.98 23.21 40.23
CA ALA A 1007 15.81 22.21 40.92
C ALA A 1007 17.03 22.86 41.60
N GLN A 1008 17.67 23.85 40.97
CA GLN A 1008 18.74 24.63 41.58
C GLN A 1008 18.28 25.41 42.81
N GLN A 1009 17.07 26.00 42.78
CA GLN A 1009 16.51 26.70 43.94
C GLN A 1009 16.22 25.74 45.10
N VAL A 1010 15.69 24.55 44.82
CA VAL A 1010 15.47 23.52 45.84
C VAL A 1010 16.79 23.06 46.45
N LEU A 1011 17.81 22.78 45.61
CA LEU A 1011 19.15 22.43 46.07
C LEU A 1011 19.74 23.54 46.98
N GLN A 1012 19.57 24.81 46.60
CA GLN A 1012 20.04 25.94 47.42
C GLN A 1012 19.32 25.97 48.78
N GLN A 1013 18.00 25.78 48.81
CA GLN A 1013 17.22 25.74 50.06
C GLN A 1013 17.68 24.61 50.98
N THR A 1014 17.90 23.41 50.43
CA THR A 1014 18.39 22.26 51.20
C THR A 1014 19.82 22.47 51.68
N THR A 1015 20.66 23.13 50.87
CA THR A 1015 22.02 23.53 51.26
C THR A 1015 21.99 24.53 52.42
N ASP A 1016 21.12 25.54 52.37
CA ASP A 1016 20.95 26.51 53.44
C ASP A 1016 20.41 25.87 54.72
N LEU A 1017 19.46 24.93 54.60
CA LEU A 1017 18.96 24.14 55.72
C LEU A 1017 20.08 23.32 56.38
N ARG A 1018 20.89 22.63 55.56
CA ARG A 1018 22.06 21.88 56.03
C ARG A 1018 23.04 22.80 56.75
N ASN A 1019 23.32 23.98 56.20
CA ASN A 1019 24.24 24.95 56.81
C ASN A 1019 23.67 25.57 58.09
N SER A 1020 22.35 25.74 58.21
CA SER A 1020 21.72 26.21 59.45
C SER A 1020 21.82 25.20 60.60
N ILE A 1021 21.92 23.91 60.30
CA ILE A 1021 21.99 22.84 61.31
C ILE A 1021 23.45 22.48 61.61
N SER A 1022 24.22 22.20 60.56
CA SER A 1022 25.56 21.61 60.63
C SER A 1022 26.67 22.62 60.33
N GLY A 1023 26.35 23.80 59.81
CA GLY A 1023 27.35 24.81 59.42
C GLY A 1023 28.02 25.49 60.61
N VAL A 1024 29.22 26.02 60.39
CA VAL A 1024 29.96 26.77 61.40
C VAL A 1024 29.53 28.23 61.38
N ASN A 1025 28.92 28.69 62.47
CA ASN A 1025 28.69 30.11 62.69
C ASN A 1025 29.91 30.72 63.42
N LEU A 1026 30.69 31.53 62.70
CA LEU A 1026 31.92 32.13 63.23
C LEU A 1026 31.69 33.01 64.45
N ASP A 1027 30.56 33.71 64.52
CA ASP A 1027 30.22 34.56 65.67
C ASP A 1027 29.88 33.72 66.91
N GLU A 1028 29.13 32.64 66.73
CA GLU A 1028 28.86 31.68 67.82
C GLU A 1028 30.14 30.99 68.30
N GLU A 1029 30.99 30.55 67.38
CA GLU A 1029 32.26 29.90 67.74
C GLU A 1029 33.22 30.87 68.42
N ALA A 1030 33.29 32.14 67.99
CA ALA A 1030 34.08 33.17 68.66
C ALA A 1030 33.58 33.46 70.07
N ALA A 1031 32.25 33.56 70.27
CA ALA A 1031 31.65 33.74 71.58
C ALA A 1031 31.91 32.52 72.50
N ASN A 1032 31.79 31.31 71.96
CA ASN A 1032 32.12 30.07 72.66
C ASN A 1032 33.60 30.01 73.05
N LEU A 1033 34.50 30.44 72.17
CA LEU A 1033 35.94 30.50 72.43
C LEU A 1033 36.24 31.42 73.63
N ILE A 1034 35.70 32.64 73.64
CA ILE A 1034 35.83 33.56 74.78
C ILE A 1034 35.26 32.94 76.06
N ARG A 1035 34.09 32.30 75.98
CA ARG A 1035 33.45 31.63 77.12
C ARG A 1035 34.35 30.52 77.68
N PHE A 1036 34.91 29.67 76.83
CA PHE A 1036 35.79 28.58 77.26
C PHE A 1036 37.13 29.09 77.80
N GLU A 1037 37.67 30.19 77.27
CA GLU A 1037 38.87 30.87 77.81
C GLU A 1037 38.62 31.39 79.23
N GLN A 1038 37.46 32.01 79.48
CA GLN A 1038 37.08 32.48 80.81
C GLN A 1038 36.91 31.33 81.80
N ILE A 1039 36.26 30.23 81.39
CA ILE A 1039 36.10 29.03 82.23
C ILE A 1039 37.46 28.37 82.51
N TYR A 1040 38.35 28.33 81.51
CA TYR A 1040 39.72 27.83 81.66
C TYR A 1040 40.51 28.67 82.68
N ALA A 1041 40.48 30.00 82.57
CA ALA A 1041 41.16 30.91 83.49
C ALA A 1041 40.60 30.81 84.92
N ALA A 1042 39.28 30.68 85.07
CA ALA A 1042 38.62 30.49 86.36
C ALA A 1042 39.05 29.18 87.04
N ASN A 1043 39.07 28.06 86.31
CA ASN A 1043 39.52 26.76 86.84
C ASN A 1043 41.02 26.76 87.17
N ALA A 1044 41.86 27.40 86.34
CA ALA A 1044 43.28 27.55 86.61
C ALA A 1044 43.54 28.35 87.91
N ARG A 1045 42.76 29.41 88.14
CA ARG A 1045 42.80 30.21 89.38
C ARG A 1045 42.30 29.43 90.60
N ALA A 1046 41.28 28.58 90.44
CA ALA A 1046 40.82 27.69 91.52
C ALA A 1046 41.92 26.69 91.94
N ILE A 1047 42.66 26.13 90.97
CA ILE A 1047 43.80 25.23 91.24
C ILE A 1047 44.93 25.97 91.95
N SER A 1048 45.25 27.20 91.55
CA SER A 1048 46.32 27.98 92.19
C SER A 1048 45.98 28.33 93.65
N VAL A 1049 44.74 28.75 93.92
CA VAL A 1049 44.25 29.01 95.29
C VAL A 1049 44.23 27.72 96.12
N ALA A 1050 43.81 26.59 95.55
CA ALA A 1050 43.83 25.31 96.24
C ALA A 1050 45.25 24.86 96.60
N ARG A 1051 46.22 25.07 95.71
CA ARG A 1051 47.65 24.81 95.96
C ARG A 1051 48.19 25.71 97.08
N GLU A 1052 47.86 27.00 97.05
CA GLU A 1052 48.25 27.95 98.10
C GLU A 1052 47.66 27.57 99.48
N LEU A 1053 46.41 27.12 99.54
CA LEU A 1053 45.78 26.61 100.76
C LEU A 1053 46.45 25.31 101.25
N PHE A 1054 46.83 24.41 100.34
CA PHE A 1054 47.54 23.17 100.67
C PHE A 1054 48.94 23.44 101.21
N ASP A 1055 49.69 24.33 100.55
CA ASP A 1055 51.03 24.76 100.97
C ASP A 1055 50.98 25.49 102.33
N ARG A 1056 49.97 26.33 102.57
CA ARG A 1056 49.75 26.97 103.89
C ARG A 1056 49.38 25.95 104.98
N LEU A 1057 48.59 24.93 104.66
CA LEU A 1057 48.25 23.86 105.61
C LEU A 1057 49.47 22.98 105.94
N ILE A 1058 50.26 22.56 104.94
CA ILE A 1058 51.49 21.78 105.13
C ILE A 1058 52.53 22.56 105.93
N ASN A 1059 52.70 23.86 105.67
CA ASN A 1059 53.61 24.71 106.43
C ASN A 1059 53.10 25.06 107.84
N SER A 1060 51.86 24.69 108.18
CA SER A 1060 51.26 24.88 109.52
C SER A 1060 51.32 23.64 110.42
N PHE A 1061 51.78 22.51 109.87
CA PHE A 1061 52.21 21.31 110.60
C PHE A 1061 53.74 21.29 110.68
#